data_AF-A0A7C4LP58-F1
#
_entry.id   AF-A0A7C4LP58-F1
#
_cell.length_a   1.000
_cell.length_b   1.000
_cell.length_c   1.000
_cell.angle_alpha   90.00
_cell.angle_beta   90.00
_cell.angle_gamma   90.00
#
_symmetry.space_group_name_H-M   'P 1'
#
loop_
_entity.id
_entity.type
_entity.pdbx_description
1 polymer ?
#
loop_
_entity_poly.entity_id
_entity_poly.type
_entity_poly.pdbx_seq_one_letter_code
_entity_poly.pdbx_strand_id
1 'polypeptide(L)'
;MIPKLTRERKTGWLGLFLALASGALFAAGNGGLGDRILHSEMKQQQIRSTTQRVNDQLTAIIGEFERNAIVGEDIEVLKAIQGVLGHLSDHEMSKIVDLLQEARSAGDPTAIRQRLLQADSGQKTVIVKLRQLLDEYRRQQALFELALRFYQIADKQDANLKDAKWLEPQVSGKSPDRYSDTLQIPWRQQIINQEHIRDETGLALARLDDLVKQAEEGNAAEKAKAARALADDAKLQPTLEQALGDLGAGRIMSAAGNEKKIRDLLRDISRRLTPPKDLVDALRRALKEVEQAIAEQKSLIRQTEELGKKSHDSLEVAERQLELSDKTDSVREDLHNLAPPAAEQLKEAVGKMQEAHAKLNSKEGGRRKEEALAHERPALQNLEKAREELNKAIAKAEDEANQEKNKLAQVKELLDLVRQLIIDQTQLKAESAAKEKEKKNLAEVCAPQQEKLKERTQSAQAQAAEVAEKAATELGEAASQMAKAHKILAGQNNAPEAQTAALDALRRAEEELMKRLAELEKAEQQLARLEEAAKKLHEVIKDQQRTQTETAKEAAKPEAQPARTDSLAKKQGELGKETAEIKEAVAQDAPSAANHLQNASQEMAEAKANLDQANAKGAQPPQGKAMNDLLQAKSALENKMNELRNELGNPANNAANLANAAEKIDQAQQNVNQALNQMAAPGLMDQLVQQQRQIAADLGKHNQAAPSPAANQAQQAAAQAAQQLAQSDIQGAIASMQKAENAMAQAQQAGQQAQQAGQQAQQAGQQAQQAGQQGQQAGQQGQQAGQQGQQAGQQGQQGTPSMAQLKQQQQDVREAAQSLANATQASPAGALQQAMESLQNASGNATDAAATPGMPAGAQTALQQAMSDLAQATGQASGQNAAGAQQSAQAAQAALAQAAAALSMAQAGMGASQMASSGQPGQQGQGQPGQSQGQPGQGQGQPGQPGQGQQGQGQAQGQGQQGQGQGQATQKGAYGGPKGQGTSGNWAGAGGDQGARRDVKGTSTFIGLPKRDRAAILQSQAEKYPSEYGPLVEQYMKNLADESANGRNN
;
A
#
# COMPACT_ATOMS: atom_id res chain seq x y z
N MET A 1 15.06 -34.73 -6.48
CA MET A 1 15.65 -34.99 -5.14
C MET A 1 15.57 -33.70 -4.35
N ILE A 2 14.93 -33.71 -3.18
CA ILE A 2 14.86 -32.55 -2.27
C ILE A 2 15.80 -32.84 -1.10
N PRO A 3 16.70 -31.92 -0.68
CA PRO A 3 17.51 -32.13 0.52
C PRO A 3 16.62 -32.14 1.77
N LYS A 4 16.62 -33.23 2.52
CA LYS A 4 15.90 -33.32 3.79
C LYS A 4 16.57 -32.42 4.84
N LEU A 5 15.99 -31.26 5.12
CA LEU A 5 16.32 -30.49 6.32
C LEU A 5 15.81 -31.25 7.56
N THR A 6 16.74 -31.84 8.30
CA THR A 6 16.46 -32.73 9.44
C THR A 6 16.00 -31.97 10.69
N ARG A 7 15.20 -32.65 11.52
CA ARG A 7 14.52 -32.10 12.71
C ARG A 7 15.46 -31.50 13.78
N GLU A 8 16.73 -31.85 13.82
CA GLU A 8 17.63 -31.49 14.92
C GLU A 8 18.19 -30.06 14.88
N ARG A 9 18.07 -29.33 13.76
CA ARG A 9 18.33 -27.87 13.76
C ARG A 9 17.17 -27.03 14.32
N LYS A 10 16.01 -27.64 14.64
CA LYS A 10 14.81 -26.91 15.10
C LYS A 10 14.86 -26.42 16.56
N THR A 11 15.74 -26.95 17.41
CA THR A 11 15.82 -26.58 18.84
C THR A 11 16.93 -25.58 19.17
N GLY A 12 17.98 -25.46 18.35
CA GLY A 12 19.04 -24.45 18.55
C GLY A 12 18.61 -23.01 18.27
N TRP A 13 17.54 -22.81 17.49
CA TRP A 13 17.05 -21.47 17.10
C TRP A 13 16.29 -20.73 18.20
N LEU A 14 15.60 -21.44 19.12
CA LEU A 14 14.83 -20.77 20.19
C LEU A 14 15.69 -20.32 21.38
N GLY A 15 16.76 -21.06 21.71
CA GLY A 15 17.53 -20.85 22.94
C GLY A 15 18.39 -19.57 22.96
N LEU A 16 18.79 -19.06 21.79
CA LEU A 16 19.71 -17.92 21.69
C LEU A 16 18.99 -16.56 21.65
N PHE A 17 17.70 -16.53 21.30
CA PHE A 17 16.94 -15.30 21.06
C PHE A 17 16.17 -14.77 22.29
N LEU A 18 16.08 -15.56 23.37
CA LEU A 18 15.31 -15.24 24.59
C LEU A 18 16.07 -14.36 25.61
N ALA A 19 17.29 -13.91 25.29
CA ALA A 19 18.22 -13.35 26.28
C ALA A 19 18.64 -11.87 26.08
N LEU A 20 18.13 -11.17 25.05
CA LEU A 20 18.77 -9.92 24.59
C LEU A 20 17.94 -8.63 24.67
N ALA A 21 16.64 -8.66 24.98
CA ALA A 21 15.79 -7.47 24.97
C ALA A 21 15.39 -6.88 26.35
N SER A 22 16.19 -7.11 27.39
CA SER A 22 16.19 -6.29 28.63
C SER A 22 16.38 -4.79 28.33
N GLY A 23 15.45 -3.94 28.75
CA GLY A 23 15.54 -2.48 28.61
C GLY A 23 16.60 -1.86 29.52
N ALA A 24 17.47 -1.00 28.99
CA ALA A 24 18.57 -0.42 29.77
C ALA A 24 19.05 0.97 29.26
N LEU A 25 18.14 1.92 29.04
CA LEU A 25 18.51 3.35 29.10
C LEU A 25 18.47 3.89 30.55
N PHE A 26 17.81 3.18 31.48
CA PHE A 26 17.72 3.56 32.90
C PHE A 26 18.01 2.43 33.91
N ALA A 27 18.64 1.32 33.49
CA ALA A 27 19.16 0.34 34.45
C ALA A 27 20.38 0.92 35.20
N ALA A 28 20.37 0.86 36.53
CA ALA A 28 21.43 1.35 37.40
C ALA A 28 22.67 0.42 37.40
N GLY A 29 23.35 0.32 36.26
CA GLY A 29 24.62 -0.39 36.09
C GLY A 29 25.83 0.56 36.11
N ASN A 30 26.97 0.08 36.61
CA ASN A 30 28.20 0.84 36.88
C ASN A 30 28.98 1.38 35.64
N GLY A 31 28.36 1.40 34.46
CA GLY A 31 28.99 1.85 33.19
C GLY A 31 28.75 3.33 32.88
N GLY A 32 29.68 3.95 32.17
CA GLY A 32 29.61 5.35 31.76
C GLY A 32 28.50 5.61 30.73
N LEU A 33 28.14 6.89 30.50
CA LEU A 33 27.07 7.25 29.56
C LEU A 33 27.37 6.71 28.14
N GLY A 34 28.62 6.84 27.69
CA GLY A 34 29.06 6.35 26.37
C GLY A 34 28.92 4.84 26.18
N ASP A 35 29.18 4.03 27.20
CA ASP A 35 29.02 2.56 27.13
C ASP A 35 27.55 2.17 26.94
N ARG A 36 26.63 2.90 27.55
CA ARG A 36 25.19 2.67 27.41
C ARG A 36 24.68 3.04 26.02
N ILE A 37 25.19 4.12 25.44
CA ILE A 37 24.87 4.54 24.06
C ILE A 37 25.44 3.52 23.07
N LEU A 38 26.69 3.08 23.24
CA LEU A 38 27.29 2.01 22.43
C LEU A 38 26.47 0.72 22.49
N HIS A 39 26.01 0.33 23.69
CA HIS A 39 25.21 -0.87 23.88
C HIS A 39 23.82 -0.75 23.22
N SER A 40 23.18 0.42 23.28
CA SER A 40 21.90 0.65 22.59
C SER A 40 22.05 0.73 21.07
N GLU A 41 23.14 1.31 20.56
CA GLU A 41 23.52 1.34 19.14
C GLU A 41 23.66 -0.08 18.57
N MET A 42 24.49 -0.92 19.21
CA MET A 42 24.72 -2.32 18.84
C MET A 42 23.41 -3.13 18.81
N LYS A 43 22.55 -2.91 19.82
CA LYS A 43 21.27 -3.60 19.94
C LYS A 43 20.27 -3.16 18.86
N GLN A 44 20.24 -1.89 18.50
CA GLN A 44 19.42 -1.40 17.38
C GLN A 44 19.94 -1.89 16.02
N GLN A 45 21.25 -1.98 15.81
CA GLN A 45 21.84 -2.64 14.63
C GLN A 45 21.46 -4.13 14.56
N GLN A 46 21.41 -4.83 15.69
CA GLN A 46 20.97 -6.23 15.75
C GLN A 46 19.47 -6.39 15.44
N ILE A 47 18.62 -5.49 15.94
CA ILE A 47 17.18 -5.46 15.60
C ILE A 47 17.01 -5.19 14.10
N ARG A 48 17.65 -4.15 13.57
CA ARG A 48 17.63 -3.81 12.14
C ARG A 48 18.03 -4.99 11.25
N SER A 49 19.19 -5.60 11.52
CA SER A 49 19.67 -6.74 10.72
C SER A 49 18.81 -8.00 10.85
N THR A 50 18.10 -8.17 11.97
CA THR A 50 17.11 -9.25 12.12
C THR A 50 15.85 -8.96 11.32
N THR A 51 15.34 -7.72 11.34
CA THR A 51 14.22 -7.27 10.51
C THR A 51 14.54 -7.39 9.02
N GLN A 52 15.74 -6.97 8.60
CA GLN A 52 16.25 -7.15 7.24
C GLN A 52 16.21 -8.63 6.84
N ARG A 53 16.74 -9.52 7.68
CA ARG A 53 16.78 -10.96 7.40
C ARG A 53 15.38 -11.59 7.30
N VAL A 54 14.41 -11.13 8.10
CA VAL A 54 13.01 -11.55 7.98
C VAL A 54 12.41 -11.05 6.67
N ASN A 55 12.74 -9.82 6.25
CA ASN A 55 12.35 -9.27 4.96
C ASN A 55 12.93 -10.06 3.77
N ASP A 56 14.22 -10.43 3.85
CA ASP A 56 14.90 -11.28 2.85
C ASP A 56 14.27 -12.68 2.79
N GLN A 57 13.86 -13.24 3.93
CA GLN A 57 13.16 -14.53 4.00
C GLN A 57 11.74 -14.45 3.41
N LEU A 58 10.99 -13.38 3.66
CA LEU A 58 9.71 -13.13 3.01
C LEU A 58 9.89 -12.98 1.50
N THR A 59 10.91 -12.22 1.06
CA THR A 59 11.29 -12.06 -0.35
C THR A 59 11.57 -13.43 -1.01
N ALA A 60 12.30 -14.30 -0.33
CA ALA A 60 12.59 -15.66 -0.82
C ALA A 60 11.32 -16.52 -0.90
N ILE A 61 10.43 -16.44 0.09
CA ILE A 61 9.15 -17.19 0.13
C ILE A 61 8.18 -16.70 -0.96
N ILE A 62 7.98 -15.39 -1.10
CA ILE A 62 7.20 -14.75 -2.17
C ILE A 62 7.73 -15.23 -3.53
N GLY A 63 9.04 -15.13 -3.74
CA GLY A 63 9.67 -15.60 -4.96
C GLY A 63 9.52 -17.10 -5.21
N GLU A 64 9.47 -17.95 -4.18
CA GLU A 64 9.16 -19.39 -4.36
C GLU A 64 7.70 -19.60 -4.78
N PHE A 65 6.74 -18.87 -4.21
CA PHE A 65 5.34 -18.96 -4.64
C PHE A 65 5.16 -18.50 -6.09
N GLU A 66 5.73 -17.34 -6.45
CA GLU A 66 5.72 -16.79 -7.81
C GLU A 66 6.42 -17.74 -8.82
N ARG A 67 7.57 -18.33 -8.45
CA ARG A 67 8.27 -19.35 -9.26
C ARG A 67 7.45 -20.62 -9.50
N ASN A 68 6.52 -20.95 -8.62
CA ASN A 68 5.61 -22.10 -8.76
C ASN A 68 4.27 -21.72 -9.41
N ALA A 69 4.11 -20.49 -9.92
CA ALA A 69 2.87 -19.94 -10.45
C ALA A 69 1.67 -20.05 -9.48
N ILE A 70 1.96 -20.08 -8.18
CA ILE A 70 0.95 -19.93 -7.13
C ILE A 70 0.76 -18.42 -7.00
N VAL A 71 -0.43 -17.94 -7.36
CA VAL A 71 -0.83 -16.53 -7.29
C VAL A 71 -2.05 -16.44 -6.38
N GLY A 72 -2.16 -15.37 -5.59
CA GLY A 72 -3.29 -15.14 -4.69
C GLY A 72 -3.04 -14.02 -3.69
N GLU A 73 -4.12 -13.51 -3.07
CA GLU A 73 -4.10 -12.36 -2.15
C GLU A 73 -3.14 -12.59 -0.95
N ASP A 74 -2.90 -13.84 -0.53
CA ASP A 74 -1.89 -14.18 0.49
C ASP A 74 -0.48 -13.69 0.12
N ILE A 75 -0.11 -13.69 -1.16
CA ILE A 75 1.20 -13.22 -1.64
C ILE A 75 1.25 -11.70 -1.67
N GLU A 76 0.15 -11.04 -1.99
CA GLU A 76 0.04 -9.57 -1.93
C GLU A 76 0.06 -9.07 -0.48
N VAL A 77 -0.53 -9.80 0.47
CA VAL A 77 -0.38 -9.53 1.91
C VAL A 77 1.08 -9.73 2.35
N LEU A 78 1.75 -10.79 1.89
CA LEU A 78 3.18 -11.00 2.18
C LEU A 78 4.07 -9.89 1.56
N LYS A 79 3.77 -9.41 0.35
CA LYS A 79 4.44 -8.27 -0.31
C LYS A 79 4.19 -6.95 0.44
N ALA A 80 2.97 -6.71 0.92
CA ALA A 80 2.67 -5.53 1.74
C ALA A 80 3.44 -5.57 3.07
N ILE A 81 3.49 -6.73 3.74
CA ILE A 81 4.29 -6.95 4.95
C ILE A 81 5.79 -6.75 4.67
N GLN A 82 6.30 -7.31 3.56
CA GLN A 82 7.67 -7.12 3.08
C GLN A 82 8.00 -5.64 2.85
N GLY A 83 7.14 -4.89 2.15
CA GLY A 83 7.33 -3.45 1.91
C GLY A 83 7.38 -2.63 3.21
N VAL A 84 6.49 -2.91 4.17
CA VAL A 84 6.48 -2.23 5.48
C VAL A 84 7.72 -2.59 6.30
N LEU A 85 8.13 -3.86 6.33
CA LEU A 85 9.33 -4.31 7.05
C LEU A 85 10.61 -3.75 6.45
N GLY A 86 10.72 -3.68 5.11
CA GLY A 86 11.84 -3.05 4.40
C GLY A 86 11.93 -1.56 4.69
N HIS A 87 10.83 -0.82 4.63
CA HIS A 87 10.83 0.61 4.99
C HIS A 87 11.23 0.84 6.46
N LEU A 88 10.76 -0.01 7.37
CA LEU A 88 11.15 0.00 8.77
C LEU A 88 12.65 -0.28 8.97
N SER A 89 13.24 -1.29 8.29
CA SER A 89 14.67 -1.59 8.41
C SER A 89 15.56 -0.53 7.76
N ASP A 90 15.18 -0.04 6.58
CA ASP A 90 16.08 0.74 5.72
C ASP A 90 16.04 2.24 6.05
N HIS A 91 14.89 2.75 6.50
CA HIS A 91 14.72 4.16 6.83
C HIS A 91 14.62 4.41 8.34
N GLU A 92 13.64 3.84 9.03
CA GLU A 92 13.37 4.24 10.42
C GLU A 92 14.40 3.66 11.41
N MET A 93 14.70 2.37 11.31
CA MET A 93 15.74 1.74 12.14
C MET A 93 17.14 2.25 11.79
N SER A 94 17.42 2.61 10.53
CA SER A 94 18.70 3.25 10.18
C SER A 94 18.84 4.61 10.87
N LYS A 95 17.85 5.49 10.76
CA LYS A 95 17.86 6.82 11.42
C LYS A 95 18.04 6.71 12.94
N ILE A 96 17.47 5.69 13.59
CA ILE A 96 17.66 5.45 15.03
C ILE A 96 19.12 5.08 15.33
N VAL A 97 19.75 4.22 14.53
CA VAL A 97 21.17 3.88 14.67
C VAL A 97 22.06 5.11 14.44
N ASP A 98 21.76 5.91 13.41
CA ASP A 98 22.50 7.13 13.08
C ASP A 98 22.41 8.16 14.24
N LEU A 99 21.22 8.37 14.80
CA LEU A 99 21.02 9.24 15.98
C LEU A 99 21.76 8.76 17.23
N LEU A 100 21.91 7.44 17.41
CA LEU A 100 22.71 6.88 18.52
C LEU A 100 24.23 7.03 18.27
N GLN A 101 24.69 6.91 17.03
CA GLN A 101 26.07 7.20 16.65
C GLN A 101 26.42 8.69 16.80
N GLU A 102 25.51 9.59 16.43
CA GLU A 102 25.66 11.02 16.68
C GLU A 102 25.66 11.33 18.19
N ALA A 103 24.77 10.72 18.98
CA ALA A 103 24.76 10.87 20.44
C ALA A 103 26.05 10.36 21.10
N ARG A 104 26.74 9.39 20.50
CA ARG A 104 28.03 8.86 20.97
C ARG A 104 29.23 9.72 20.57
N SER A 105 29.12 10.48 19.49
CA SER A 105 30.20 11.31 18.92
C SER A 105 30.07 12.81 19.23
N ALA A 106 28.92 13.26 19.76
CA ALA A 106 28.72 14.61 20.26
C ALA A 106 29.52 14.88 21.56
N GLY A 107 30.20 16.03 21.62
CA GLY A 107 30.94 16.48 22.81
C GLY A 107 30.13 17.32 23.80
N ASP A 108 28.93 17.79 23.42
CA ASP A 108 28.04 18.60 24.26
C ASP A 108 26.96 17.73 24.92
N PRO A 109 26.85 17.72 26.27
CA PRO A 109 25.79 17.01 27.00
C PRO A 109 24.36 17.34 26.54
N THR A 110 24.11 18.54 26.03
CA THR A 110 22.79 18.98 25.54
C THR A 110 22.43 18.29 24.22
N ALA A 111 23.35 18.32 23.24
CA ALA A 111 23.23 17.60 21.99
C ALA A 111 23.07 16.08 22.19
N ILE A 112 23.86 15.45 23.07
CA ILE A 112 23.72 14.02 23.41
C ILE A 112 22.29 13.72 23.88
N ARG A 113 21.75 14.54 24.79
CA ARG A 113 20.40 14.36 25.35
C ARG A 113 19.31 14.54 24.29
N GLN A 114 19.45 15.52 23.40
CA GLN A 114 18.50 15.77 22.31
C GLN A 114 18.48 14.62 21.29
N ARG A 115 19.65 14.09 20.90
CA ARG A 115 19.77 12.94 19.99
C ARG A 115 19.21 11.66 20.60
N LEU A 116 19.43 11.41 21.89
CA LEU A 116 18.83 10.27 22.60
C LEU A 116 17.30 10.36 22.68
N LEU A 117 16.73 11.55 22.90
CA LEU A 117 15.27 11.75 22.88
C LEU A 117 14.67 11.52 21.48
N GLN A 118 15.37 11.95 20.42
CA GLN A 118 14.96 11.68 19.03
C GLN A 118 15.03 10.18 18.71
N ALA A 119 16.07 9.47 19.16
CA ALA A 119 16.21 8.03 18.98
C ALA A 119 15.11 7.24 19.73
N ASP A 120 14.80 7.60 20.98
CA ASP A 120 13.71 7.01 21.77
C ASP A 120 12.33 7.27 21.14
N SER A 121 12.09 8.48 20.62
CA SER A 121 10.88 8.79 19.85
C SER A 121 10.77 7.94 18.57
N GLY A 122 11.87 7.79 17.83
CA GLY A 122 11.91 6.93 16.64
C GLY A 122 11.62 5.45 16.96
N GLN A 123 12.23 4.93 18.04
CA GLN A 123 11.98 3.55 18.51
C GLN A 123 10.50 3.33 18.84
N LYS A 124 9.84 4.31 19.48
CA LYS A 124 8.40 4.24 19.78
C LYS A 124 7.55 4.20 18.50
N THR A 125 7.88 5.00 17.48
CA THR A 125 7.20 4.95 16.17
C THR A 125 7.34 3.58 15.50
N VAL A 126 8.56 3.04 15.46
CA VAL A 126 8.86 1.70 14.91
C VAL A 126 8.04 0.60 15.61
N ILE A 127 7.97 0.64 16.95
CA ILE A 127 7.20 -0.33 17.74
C ILE A 127 5.69 -0.20 17.48
N VAL A 128 5.17 1.02 17.33
CA VAL A 128 3.75 1.25 16.99
C VAL A 128 3.42 0.70 15.60
N LYS A 129 4.24 0.97 14.58
CA LYS A 129 4.05 0.44 13.22
C LYS A 129 4.10 -1.08 13.15
N LEU A 130 5.05 -1.72 13.86
CA LEU A 130 5.12 -3.18 13.93
C LEU A 130 3.91 -3.80 14.63
N ARG A 131 3.35 -3.13 15.64
CA ARG A 131 2.09 -3.55 16.28
C ARG A 131 0.90 -3.40 15.33
N GLN A 132 0.75 -2.26 14.67
CA GLN A 132 -0.31 -2.04 13.67
C GLN A 132 -0.29 -3.11 12.57
N LEU A 133 0.90 -3.53 12.10
CA LEU A 133 1.04 -4.58 11.11
C LEU A 133 0.61 -5.96 11.63
N LEU A 134 1.02 -6.32 12.86
CA LEU A 134 0.58 -7.56 13.53
C LEU A 134 -0.92 -7.59 13.77
N ASP A 135 -1.48 -6.48 14.23
CA ASP A 135 -2.89 -6.35 14.57
C ASP A 135 -3.76 -6.36 13.30
N GLU A 136 -3.30 -5.78 12.19
CA GLU A 136 -3.97 -5.90 10.89
C GLU A 136 -3.96 -7.34 10.36
N TYR A 137 -2.82 -8.03 10.41
CA TYR A 137 -2.73 -9.44 10.02
C TYR A 137 -3.65 -10.34 10.88
N ARG A 138 -3.68 -10.13 12.20
CA ARG A 138 -4.61 -10.80 13.11
C ARG A 138 -6.07 -10.49 12.80
N ARG A 139 -6.41 -9.24 12.47
CA ARG A 139 -7.78 -8.85 12.06
C ARG A 139 -8.20 -9.60 10.80
N GLN A 140 -7.33 -9.68 9.78
CA GLN A 140 -7.61 -10.42 8.55
C GLN A 140 -7.83 -11.92 8.82
N GLN A 141 -6.99 -12.57 9.63
CA GLN A 141 -7.20 -13.97 10.05
C GLN A 141 -8.52 -14.16 10.81
N ALA A 142 -8.84 -13.26 11.74
CA ALA A 142 -10.07 -13.33 12.52
C ALA A 142 -11.33 -13.15 11.66
N LEU A 143 -11.29 -12.29 10.65
CA LEU A 143 -12.39 -12.12 9.68
C LEU A 143 -12.57 -13.37 8.81
N PHE A 144 -11.49 -14.01 8.39
CA PHE A 144 -11.55 -15.26 7.62
C PHE A 144 -12.11 -16.44 8.45
N GLU A 145 -11.67 -16.60 9.69
CA GLU A 145 -12.23 -17.61 10.61
C GLU A 145 -13.73 -17.36 10.86
N LEU A 146 -14.12 -16.09 11.00
CA LEU A 146 -15.51 -15.69 11.19
C LEU A 146 -16.37 -15.89 9.93
N ALA A 147 -15.82 -15.64 8.74
CA ALA A 147 -16.46 -15.94 7.46
C ALA A 147 -16.76 -17.44 7.33
N LEU A 148 -15.79 -18.30 7.68
CA LEU A 148 -15.98 -19.75 7.75
C LEU A 148 -17.05 -20.13 8.78
N ARG A 149 -17.10 -19.46 9.93
CA ARG A 149 -18.11 -19.74 10.95
C ARG A 149 -19.52 -19.38 10.48
N PHE A 150 -19.72 -18.22 9.86
CA PHE A 150 -21.02 -17.85 9.27
C PHE A 150 -21.45 -18.83 8.16
N TYR A 151 -20.51 -19.29 7.31
CA TYR A 151 -20.78 -20.33 6.31
C TYR A 151 -21.27 -21.64 6.95
N GLN A 152 -20.58 -22.12 7.99
CA GLN A 152 -20.96 -23.34 8.71
C GLN A 152 -22.33 -23.22 9.38
N ILE A 153 -22.68 -22.04 9.91
CA ILE A 153 -24.00 -21.80 10.50
C ILE A 153 -25.08 -21.75 9.40
N ALA A 154 -24.78 -21.20 8.21
CA ALA A 154 -25.70 -21.23 7.07
C ALA A 154 -26.00 -22.67 6.61
N ASP A 155 -25.00 -23.55 6.55
CA ASP A 155 -25.23 -24.96 6.17
C ASP A 155 -26.00 -25.74 7.25
N LYS A 156 -25.83 -25.41 8.54
CA LYS A 156 -26.73 -25.91 9.61
C LYS A 156 -28.17 -25.42 9.42
N GLN A 157 -28.34 -24.15 9.06
CA GLN A 157 -29.66 -23.55 8.80
C GLN A 157 -30.35 -24.17 7.58
N ASP A 158 -29.60 -24.53 6.53
CA ASP A 158 -30.09 -25.25 5.36
C ASP A 158 -30.56 -26.68 5.70
N ALA A 159 -29.88 -27.35 6.63
CA ALA A 159 -30.34 -28.64 7.16
C ALA A 159 -31.65 -28.48 7.95
N ASN A 160 -31.74 -27.50 8.86
CA ASN A 160 -32.94 -27.28 9.65
C ASN A 160 -34.16 -26.88 8.78
N LEU A 161 -33.92 -26.11 7.71
CA LEU A 161 -34.92 -25.77 6.70
C LEU A 161 -35.49 -27.00 5.98
N LYS A 162 -34.67 -28.03 5.74
CA LYS A 162 -35.14 -29.30 5.14
C LYS A 162 -36.02 -30.07 6.11
N ASP A 163 -35.63 -30.13 7.39
CA ASP A 163 -36.46 -30.72 8.45
C ASP A 163 -37.83 -29.98 8.56
N ALA A 164 -37.84 -28.65 8.43
CA ALA A 164 -39.04 -27.83 8.36
C ALA A 164 -39.96 -28.23 7.19
N LYS A 165 -39.40 -28.29 5.98
CA LYS A 165 -40.12 -28.63 4.75
C LYS A 165 -40.67 -30.06 4.79
N TRP A 166 -39.96 -30.99 5.43
CA TRP A 166 -40.41 -32.37 5.64
C TRP A 166 -41.51 -32.47 6.71
N LEU A 167 -41.45 -31.68 7.78
CA LEU A 167 -42.44 -31.63 8.84
C LEU A 167 -43.77 -30.99 8.39
N GLU A 168 -43.72 -29.87 7.64
CA GLU A 168 -44.89 -29.08 7.24
C GLU A 168 -46.06 -29.93 6.71
N PRO A 169 -45.93 -30.77 5.67
CA PRO A 169 -47.06 -31.51 5.11
C PRO A 169 -47.63 -32.56 6.06
N GLN A 170 -46.86 -32.99 7.07
CA GLN A 170 -47.28 -33.99 8.05
C GLN A 170 -48.07 -33.37 9.21
N VAL A 171 -47.77 -32.11 9.53
CA VAL A 171 -48.38 -31.38 10.64
C VAL A 171 -49.33 -30.25 10.21
N SER A 172 -49.45 -29.99 8.90
CA SER A 172 -50.24 -28.89 8.35
C SER A 172 -51.67 -28.84 8.92
N GLY A 173 -52.07 -27.66 9.42
CA GLY A 173 -53.36 -27.43 10.08
C GLY A 173 -53.53 -28.00 11.49
N LYS A 174 -52.49 -28.61 12.10
CA LYS A 174 -52.52 -29.14 13.48
C LYS A 174 -51.74 -28.21 14.42
N SER A 175 -52.18 -28.09 15.68
CA SER A 175 -51.36 -27.49 16.75
C SER A 175 -50.32 -28.51 17.25
N PRO A 176 -49.18 -28.07 17.85
CA PRO A 176 -48.15 -28.96 18.38
C PRO A 176 -48.66 -30.04 19.34
N ASP A 177 -49.66 -29.73 20.18
CA ASP A 177 -50.30 -30.67 21.12
C ASP A 177 -51.05 -31.82 20.42
N ARG A 178 -51.27 -31.71 19.10
CA ARG A 178 -51.95 -32.71 18.26
C ARG A 178 -50.99 -33.42 17.30
N TYR A 179 -49.68 -33.19 17.43
CA TYR A 179 -48.68 -33.97 16.70
C TYR A 179 -48.60 -35.37 17.32
N SER A 180 -48.50 -36.41 16.50
CA SER A 180 -48.32 -37.77 17.00
C SER A 180 -46.99 -37.91 17.75
N ASP A 181 -46.89 -38.89 18.65
CA ASP A 181 -45.65 -39.15 19.42
C ASP A 181 -44.42 -39.34 18.52
N THR A 182 -44.63 -39.87 17.31
CA THR A 182 -43.60 -40.01 16.25
C THR A 182 -43.11 -38.70 15.64
N LEU A 183 -43.91 -37.63 15.68
CA LEU A 183 -43.60 -36.31 15.10
C LEU A 183 -43.22 -35.27 16.17
N GLN A 184 -43.59 -35.51 17.44
CA GLN A 184 -43.12 -34.74 18.60
C GLN A 184 -41.58 -34.68 18.68
N ILE A 185 -40.88 -35.78 18.37
CA ILE A 185 -39.41 -35.83 18.48
C ILE A 185 -38.72 -35.01 17.37
N PRO A 186 -38.99 -35.20 16.05
CA PRO A 186 -38.41 -34.36 15.00
C PRO A 186 -38.71 -32.86 15.17
N TRP A 187 -39.95 -32.50 15.53
CA TRP A 187 -40.32 -31.10 15.75
C TRP A 187 -39.54 -30.46 16.91
N ARG A 188 -39.38 -31.17 18.04
CA ARG A 188 -38.53 -30.69 19.16
C ARG A 188 -37.07 -30.58 18.74
N GLN A 189 -36.56 -31.52 17.95
CA GLN A 189 -35.19 -31.48 17.45
C GLN A 189 -34.97 -30.25 16.55
N GLN A 190 -35.94 -29.92 15.69
CA GLN A 190 -35.87 -28.73 14.83
C GLN A 190 -35.84 -27.42 15.65
N ILE A 191 -36.64 -27.32 16.73
CA ILE A 191 -36.61 -26.17 17.65
C ILE A 191 -35.23 -26.05 18.32
N ILE A 192 -34.69 -27.16 18.83
CA ILE A 192 -33.37 -27.20 19.50
C ILE A 192 -32.25 -26.79 18.53
N ASN A 193 -32.29 -27.30 17.30
CA ASN A 193 -31.36 -26.91 16.23
C ASN A 193 -31.45 -25.42 15.91
N GLN A 194 -32.67 -24.87 15.78
CA GLN A 194 -32.89 -23.44 15.49
C GLN A 194 -32.42 -22.54 16.64
N GLU A 195 -32.59 -22.98 17.89
CA GLU A 195 -32.07 -22.30 19.07
C GLU A 195 -30.54 -22.28 19.08
N HIS A 196 -29.90 -23.41 18.80
CA HIS A 196 -28.43 -23.46 18.65
C HIS A 196 -27.92 -22.59 17.50
N ILE A 197 -28.64 -22.53 16.37
CA ILE A 197 -28.29 -21.65 15.24
C ILE A 197 -28.37 -20.18 15.66
N ARG A 198 -29.46 -19.76 16.34
CA ARG A 198 -29.62 -18.41 16.91
C ARG A 198 -28.43 -18.04 17.80
N ASP A 199 -28.08 -18.92 18.73
CA ASP A 199 -27.03 -18.64 19.72
C ASP A 199 -25.63 -18.63 19.10
N GLU A 200 -25.35 -19.54 18.16
CA GLU A 200 -24.10 -19.52 17.40
C GLU A 200 -23.97 -18.28 16.51
N THR A 201 -25.06 -17.83 15.87
CA THR A 201 -25.06 -16.57 15.12
C THR A 201 -24.86 -15.37 16.04
N GLY A 202 -25.51 -15.33 17.21
CA GLY A 202 -25.32 -14.26 18.19
C GLY A 202 -23.88 -14.14 18.67
N LEU A 203 -23.21 -15.27 18.96
CA LEU A 203 -21.79 -15.30 19.30
C LEU A 203 -20.89 -14.84 18.15
N ALA A 204 -21.21 -15.22 16.90
CA ALA A 204 -20.47 -14.78 15.73
C ALA A 204 -20.65 -13.26 15.46
N LEU A 205 -21.85 -12.72 15.64
CA LEU A 205 -22.13 -11.29 15.54
C LEU A 205 -21.44 -10.48 16.64
N ALA A 206 -21.44 -10.97 17.89
CA ALA A 206 -20.70 -10.33 18.97
C ALA A 206 -19.19 -10.28 18.67
N ARG A 207 -18.64 -11.35 18.08
CA ARG A 207 -17.24 -11.36 17.64
C ARG A 207 -16.97 -10.40 16.47
N LEU A 208 -17.95 -10.23 15.57
CA LEU A 208 -17.90 -9.23 14.51
C LEU A 208 -17.91 -7.80 15.07
N ASP A 209 -18.77 -7.52 16.06
CA ASP A 209 -18.84 -6.23 16.75
C ASP A 209 -17.52 -5.87 17.44
N ASP A 210 -16.86 -6.84 18.07
CA ASP A 210 -15.54 -6.63 18.67
C ASP A 210 -14.47 -6.27 17.61
N LEU A 211 -14.49 -6.93 16.45
CA LEU A 211 -13.60 -6.59 15.33
C LEU A 211 -13.90 -5.19 14.77
N VAL A 212 -15.17 -4.81 14.63
CA VAL A 212 -15.59 -3.48 14.18
C VAL A 212 -15.13 -2.38 15.14
N LYS A 213 -15.27 -2.60 16.46
CA LYS A 213 -14.81 -1.64 17.50
C LYS A 213 -13.28 -1.48 17.54
N GLN A 214 -12.53 -2.50 17.13
CA GLN A 214 -11.06 -2.51 17.12
C GLN A 214 -10.46 -1.98 15.80
N ALA A 215 -11.29 -1.43 14.91
CA ALA A 215 -10.89 -1.12 13.54
C ALA A 215 -11.15 0.35 13.17
N GLU A 216 -10.13 1.18 13.38
CA GLU A 216 -10.14 2.61 13.05
C GLU A 216 -10.16 2.80 11.52
N GLU A 217 -9.13 2.30 10.80
CA GLU A 217 -8.96 2.42 9.34
C GLU A 217 -8.47 1.10 8.70
N GLY A 218 -8.67 0.92 7.38
CA GLY A 218 -8.13 -0.20 6.58
C GLY A 218 -9.19 -1.14 5.94
N ASN A 219 -8.78 -1.92 4.94
CA ASN A 219 -9.66 -2.81 4.15
C ASN A 219 -10.38 -3.86 5.04
N ALA A 220 -9.68 -4.43 6.03
CA ALA A 220 -10.30 -5.31 7.03
C ALA A 220 -11.37 -4.59 7.87
N ALA A 221 -11.15 -3.32 8.22
CA ALA A 221 -12.10 -2.50 8.96
C ALA A 221 -13.39 -2.28 8.17
N GLU A 222 -13.27 -1.95 6.89
CA GLU A 222 -14.41 -1.70 5.99
C GLU A 222 -15.23 -2.96 5.75
N LYS A 223 -14.58 -4.11 5.49
CA LYS A 223 -15.26 -5.41 5.36
C LYS A 223 -16.04 -5.79 6.62
N ALA A 224 -15.44 -5.62 7.81
CA ALA A 224 -16.11 -5.87 9.08
C ALA A 224 -17.35 -4.98 9.27
N LYS A 225 -17.21 -3.67 9.01
CA LYS A 225 -18.30 -2.67 9.09
C LYS A 225 -19.43 -3.00 8.09
N ALA A 226 -19.09 -3.32 6.83
CA ALA A 226 -20.05 -3.63 5.76
C ALA A 226 -20.80 -4.96 5.95
N ALA A 227 -20.17 -5.96 6.57
CA ALA A 227 -20.82 -7.20 6.97
C ALA A 227 -21.72 -7.03 8.19
N ARG A 228 -21.29 -6.21 9.16
CA ARG A 228 -22.08 -5.93 10.37
C ARG A 228 -23.34 -5.12 10.05
N ALA A 229 -23.22 -4.10 9.21
CA ALA A 229 -24.32 -3.30 8.71
C ALA A 229 -25.36 -4.16 7.98
N LEU A 230 -24.92 -5.07 7.10
CA LEU A 230 -25.82 -6.01 6.41
C LEU A 230 -26.66 -6.83 7.41
N ALA A 231 -26.07 -7.31 8.50
CA ALA A 231 -26.78 -8.10 9.50
C ALA A 231 -27.86 -7.30 10.26
N ASP A 232 -27.63 -6.00 10.50
CA ASP A 232 -28.60 -5.09 11.11
C ASP A 232 -29.71 -4.70 10.12
N ASP A 233 -29.34 -4.23 8.92
CA ASP A 233 -30.27 -3.75 7.90
C ASP A 233 -31.27 -4.85 7.48
N ALA A 234 -30.78 -6.08 7.31
CA ALA A 234 -31.60 -7.24 6.98
C ALA A 234 -32.22 -7.93 8.22
N LYS A 235 -32.03 -7.38 9.43
CA LYS A 235 -32.66 -7.84 10.69
C LYS A 235 -32.43 -9.33 10.97
N LEU A 236 -31.19 -9.80 10.86
CA LEU A 236 -30.82 -11.21 11.04
C LEU A 236 -31.31 -11.77 12.39
N GLN A 237 -31.02 -11.07 13.48
CA GLN A 237 -31.32 -11.55 14.84
C GLN A 237 -32.84 -11.57 15.17
N PRO A 238 -33.63 -10.52 14.85
CA PRO A 238 -35.09 -10.62 14.91
C PRO A 238 -35.68 -11.74 14.04
N THR A 239 -35.09 -12.02 12.87
CA THR A 239 -35.59 -13.09 11.98
C THR A 239 -35.31 -14.48 12.57
N LEU A 240 -34.14 -14.68 13.21
CA LEU A 240 -33.82 -15.90 13.97
C LEU A 240 -34.79 -16.14 15.12
N GLU A 241 -35.12 -15.11 15.90
CA GLU A 241 -36.11 -15.18 16.97
C GLU A 241 -37.52 -15.48 16.43
N GLN A 242 -37.91 -14.86 15.32
CA GLN A 242 -39.19 -15.13 14.68
C GLN A 242 -39.29 -16.56 14.14
N ALA A 243 -38.23 -17.10 13.52
CA ALA A 243 -38.19 -18.50 13.09
C ALA A 243 -38.41 -19.47 14.27
N LEU A 244 -37.71 -19.24 15.38
CA LEU A 244 -37.86 -20.05 16.59
C LEU A 244 -39.28 -19.96 17.18
N GLY A 245 -39.85 -18.76 17.26
CA GLY A 245 -41.21 -18.53 17.72
C GLY A 245 -42.27 -19.17 16.80
N ASP A 246 -42.05 -19.14 15.49
CA ASP A 246 -42.91 -19.82 14.51
C ASP A 246 -42.87 -21.34 14.66
N LEU A 247 -41.69 -21.94 14.88
CA LEU A 247 -41.57 -23.37 15.17
C LEU A 247 -42.28 -23.74 16.48
N GLY A 248 -42.06 -22.99 17.55
CA GLY A 248 -42.72 -23.21 18.85
C GLY A 248 -44.25 -23.10 18.77
N ALA A 249 -44.78 -22.23 17.92
CA ALA A 249 -46.21 -22.08 17.66
C ALA A 249 -46.78 -23.11 16.66
N GLY A 250 -45.95 -23.99 16.08
CA GLY A 250 -46.35 -24.94 15.04
C GLY A 250 -46.61 -24.32 13.66
N ARG A 251 -46.19 -23.07 13.43
CA ARG A 251 -46.31 -22.35 12.15
C ARG A 251 -45.16 -22.72 11.20
N ILE A 252 -45.00 -24.01 10.92
CA ILE A 252 -43.82 -24.57 10.22
C ILE A 252 -43.56 -23.91 8.86
N MET A 253 -44.59 -23.57 8.08
CA MET A 253 -44.42 -22.86 6.81
C MET A 253 -43.84 -21.44 6.98
N SER A 254 -44.22 -20.72 8.04
CA SER A 254 -43.67 -19.40 8.36
C SER A 254 -42.23 -19.50 8.85
N ALA A 255 -41.95 -20.51 9.68
CA ALA A 255 -40.60 -20.83 10.12
C ALA A 255 -39.68 -21.12 8.93
N ALA A 256 -40.06 -22.04 8.03
CA ALA A 256 -39.29 -22.37 6.83
C ALA A 256 -39.01 -21.14 5.94
N GLY A 257 -39.98 -20.23 5.83
CA GLY A 257 -39.80 -18.95 5.11
C GLY A 257 -38.77 -18.01 5.77
N ASN A 258 -38.65 -18.04 7.10
CA ASN A 258 -37.66 -17.27 7.84
C ASN A 258 -36.29 -17.97 7.87
N GLU A 259 -36.25 -19.30 8.06
CA GLU A 259 -35.05 -20.14 7.98
C GLU A 259 -34.33 -20.00 6.63
N LYS A 260 -35.06 -19.94 5.50
CA LYS A 260 -34.47 -19.64 4.18
C LYS A 260 -33.76 -18.28 4.18
N LYS A 261 -34.44 -17.21 4.60
CA LYS A 261 -33.85 -15.85 4.65
C LYS A 261 -32.60 -15.79 5.53
N ILE A 262 -32.62 -16.48 6.68
CA ILE A 262 -31.50 -16.56 7.60
C ILE A 262 -30.30 -17.25 6.93
N ARG A 263 -30.51 -18.40 6.29
CA ARG A 263 -29.46 -19.13 5.55
C ARG A 263 -28.81 -18.24 4.48
N ASP A 264 -29.62 -17.57 3.68
CA ASP A 264 -29.16 -16.76 2.55
C ASP A 264 -28.36 -15.53 3.06
N LEU A 265 -28.87 -14.86 4.10
CA LEU A 265 -28.20 -13.74 4.76
C LEU A 265 -26.88 -14.14 5.46
N LEU A 266 -26.82 -15.32 6.08
CA LEU A 266 -25.58 -15.85 6.66
C LEU A 266 -24.52 -16.14 5.59
N ARG A 267 -24.93 -16.60 4.39
CA ARG A 267 -24.03 -16.75 3.23
C ARG A 267 -23.52 -15.41 2.73
N ASP A 268 -24.36 -14.37 2.68
CA ASP A 268 -23.93 -13.02 2.29
C ASP A 268 -22.95 -12.38 3.27
N ILE A 269 -23.20 -12.53 4.58
CA ILE A 269 -22.27 -12.07 5.62
C ILE A 269 -20.95 -12.82 5.53
N SER A 270 -20.99 -14.15 5.33
CA SER A 270 -19.79 -14.96 5.08
C SER A 270 -19.01 -14.45 3.86
N ARG A 271 -19.68 -14.20 2.73
CA ARG A 271 -19.05 -13.66 1.51
C ARG A 271 -18.38 -12.31 1.73
N ARG A 272 -19.04 -11.37 2.43
CA ARG A 272 -18.49 -10.03 2.72
C ARG A 272 -17.31 -10.04 3.69
N LEU A 273 -17.25 -11.04 4.58
CA LEU A 273 -16.12 -11.24 5.50
C LEU A 273 -14.98 -12.06 4.90
N THR A 274 -15.25 -12.81 3.84
CA THR A 274 -14.20 -13.49 3.07
C THR A 274 -13.38 -12.42 2.34
N PRO A 275 -12.03 -12.50 2.30
CA PRO A 275 -11.23 -11.73 1.36
C PRO A 275 -11.75 -11.95 -0.08
N PRO A 276 -11.65 -10.96 -0.99
CA PRO A 276 -12.11 -11.12 -2.37
C PRO A 276 -11.38 -12.29 -3.03
N LYS A 277 -12.03 -13.45 -3.03
CA LYS A 277 -11.66 -14.54 -3.91
C LYS A 277 -11.75 -14.02 -5.33
N ASP A 278 -10.73 -14.38 -6.11
CA ASP A 278 -10.65 -14.08 -7.52
C ASP A 278 -12.02 -14.30 -8.19
N LEU A 279 -12.45 -13.33 -9.01
CA LEU A 279 -13.72 -13.39 -9.74
C LEU A 279 -13.79 -14.70 -10.53
N VAL A 280 -12.64 -15.13 -11.06
CA VAL A 280 -12.42 -16.40 -11.73
C VAL A 280 -12.76 -17.60 -10.83
N ASP A 281 -12.29 -17.63 -9.58
CA ASP A 281 -12.57 -18.72 -8.64
C ASP A 281 -14.03 -18.76 -8.19
N ALA A 282 -14.67 -17.60 -8.02
CA ALA A 282 -16.10 -17.52 -7.73
C ALA A 282 -16.94 -18.09 -8.89
N LEU A 283 -16.61 -17.70 -10.13
CA LEU A 283 -17.30 -18.18 -11.33
C LEU A 283 -17.01 -19.68 -11.60
N ARG A 284 -15.77 -20.15 -11.42
CA ARG A 284 -15.39 -21.58 -11.52
C ARG A 284 -16.10 -22.45 -10.48
N ARG A 285 -16.30 -21.93 -9.25
CA ARG A 285 -17.13 -22.60 -8.24
C ARG A 285 -18.58 -22.72 -8.71
N ALA A 286 -19.18 -21.62 -9.16
CA ALA A 286 -20.56 -21.63 -9.65
C ALA A 286 -20.74 -22.55 -10.86
N LEU A 287 -19.77 -22.59 -11.78
CA LEU A 287 -19.73 -23.54 -12.91
C LEU A 287 -19.85 -24.99 -12.42
N LYS A 288 -19.03 -25.38 -11.43
CA LYS A 288 -19.07 -26.73 -10.85
C LYS A 288 -20.42 -27.06 -10.19
N GLU A 289 -21.05 -26.08 -9.53
CA GLU A 289 -22.37 -26.25 -8.91
C GLU A 289 -23.49 -26.37 -9.97
N VAL A 290 -23.39 -25.64 -11.09
CA VAL A 290 -24.27 -25.84 -12.28
C VAL A 290 -24.02 -27.19 -12.97
N GLU A 291 -22.78 -27.66 -13.08
CA GLU A 291 -22.49 -28.99 -13.63
C GLU A 291 -23.06 -30.12 -12.77
N GLN A 292 -23.02 -29.97 -11.45
CA GLN A 292 -23.70 -30.88 -10.54
C GLN A 292 -25.22 -30.82 -10.73
N ALA A 293 -25.81 -29.62 -10.87
CA ALA A 293 -27.24 -29.48 -11.15
C ALA A 293 -27.66 -30.13 -12.48
N ILE A 294 -26.82 -30.04 -13.53
CA ILE A 294 -27.01 -30.73 -14.82
C ILE A 294 -27.00 -32.25 -14.62
N ALA A 295 -26.11 -32.78 -13.80
CA ALA A 295 -26.02 -34.22 -13.51
C ALA A 295 -27.23 -34.71 -12.70
N GLU A 296 -27.66 -33.94 -11.69
CA GLU A 296 -28.85 -34.22 -10.89
C GLU A 296 -30.13 -34.17 -11.75
N GLN A 297 -30.31 -33.16 -12.62
CA GLN A 297 -31.45 -33.06 -13.54
C GLN A 297 -31.48 -34.21 -14.55
N LYS A 298 -30.32 -34.64 -15.07
CA LYS A 298 -30.22 -35.81 -15.96
C LYS A 298 -30.56 -37.13 -15.25
N SER A 299 -30.34 -37.21 -13.94
CA SER A 299 -30.76 -38.36 -13.13
C SER A 299 -32.26 -38.34 -12.85
N LEU A 300 -32.83 -37.17 -12.56
CA LEU A 300 -34.28 -37.00 -12.36
C LEU A 300 -35.07 -37.32 -13.62
N ILE A 301 -34.65 -36.86 -14.80
CA ILE A 301 -35.29 -37.21 -16.08
C ILE A 301 -35.38 -38.74 -16.26
N ARG A 302 -34.35 -39.50 -15.87
CA ARG A 302 -34.38 -40.97 -15.94
C ARG A 302 -35.33 -41.57 -14.91
N GLN A 303 -35.33 -41.07 -13.68
CA GLN A 303 -36.26 -41.50 -12.63
C GLN A 303 -37.72 -41.22 -13.05
N THR A 304 -38.00 -40.06 -13.64
CA THR A 304 -39.29 -39.71 -14.25
C THR A 304 -39.62 -40.62 -15.44
N GLU A 305 -38.65 -40.95 -16.31
CA GLU A 305 -38.80 -41.93 -17.40
C GLU A 305 -39.05 -43.37 -16.90
N GLU A 306 -38.67 -43.71 -15.67
CA GLU A 306 -38.90 -45.01 -15.03
C GLU A 306 -40.17 -45.06 -14.15
N LEU A 307 -40.86 -43.92 -13.92
CA LEU A 307 -42.07 -43.86 -13.10
C LEU A 307 -43.18 -44.81 -13.61
N GLY A 308 -43.66 -45.65 -12.69
CA GLY A 308 -44.81 -46.53 -12.86
C GLY A 308 -46.14 -45.89 -12.42
N LYS A 309 -47.21 -46.68 -12.35
CA LYS A 309 -48.57 -46.21 -11.98
C LYS A 309 -48.76 -45.89 -10.48
N LYS A 310 -47.71 -45.96 -9.65
CA LYS A 310 -47.81 -45.77 -8.19
C LYS A 310 -47.57 -44.31 -7.81
N SER A 311 -48.42 -43.76 -6.95
CA SER A 311 -48.32 -42.35 -6.57
C SER A 311 -47.19 -42.03 -5.57
N HIS A 312 -46.59 -43.04 -4.92
CA HIS A 312 -45.52 -42.83 -3.93
C HIS A 312 -44.20 -42.47 -4.60
N ASP A 313 -43.78 -43.28 -5.58
CA ASP A 313 -42.53 -43.12 -6.34
C ASP A 313 -42.45 -41.73 -7.01
N SER A 314 -43.60 -41.20 -7.45
CA SER A 314 -43.74 -39.86 -8.04
C SER A 314 -43.62 -38.70 -7.05
N LEU A 315 -43.80 -38.93 -5.75
CA LEU A 315 -43.63 -37.90 -4.71
C LEU A 315 -42.15 -37.75 -4.33
N GLU A 316 -41.40 -38.85 -4.26
CA GLU A 316 -39.95 -38.80 -4.02
C GLU A 316 -39.20 -38.09 -5.17
N VAL A 317 -39.61 -38.34 -6.42
CA VAL A 317 -39.05 -37.62 -7.59
C VAL A 317 -39.46 -36.14 -7.57
N ALA A 318 -40.68 -35.81 -7.13
CA ALA A 318 -41.12 -34.43 -6.91
C ALA A 318 -40.26 -33.70 -5.87
N GLU A 319 -40.04 -34.28 -4.69
CA GLU A 319 -39.25 -33.68 -3.62
C GLU A 319 -37.81 -33.39 -4.09
N ARG A 320 -37.15 -34.35 -4.75
CA ARG A 320 -35.81 -34.15 -5.32
C ARG A 320 -35.78 -33.08 -6.42
N GLN A 321 -36.84 -32.98 -7.24
CA GLN A 321 -36.97 -31.94 -8.27
C GLN A 321 -37.14 -30.54 -7.64
N LEU A 322 -37.79 -30.44 -6.49
CA LEU A 322 -37.91 -29.21 -5.69
C LEU A 322 -36.57 -28.84 -5.02
N GLU A 323 -35.86 -29.81 -4.42
CA GLU A 323 -34.52 -29.56 -3.86
C GLU A 323 -33.53 -29.06 -4.90
N LEU A 324 -33.53 -29.66 -6.09
CA LEU A 324 -32.68 -29.23 -7.19
C LEU A 324 -33.06 -27.82 -7.68
N SER A 325 -34.35 -27.49 -7.69
CA SER A 325 -34.84 -26.14 -7.97
C SER A 325 -34.29 -25.13 -6.95
N ASP A 326 -34.42 -25.40 -5.65
CA ASP A 326 -33.90 -24.55 -4.56
C ASP A 326 -32.36 -24.38 -4.61
N LYS A 327 -31.61 -25.45 -4.93
CA LYS A 327 -30.15 -25.37 -5.13
C LYS A 327 -29.81 -24.45 -6.31
N THR A 328 -30.47 -24.66 -7.44
CA THR A 328 -30.25 -23.87 -8.67
C THR A 328 -30.60 -22.39 -8.46
N ASP A 329 -31.63 -22.10 -7.64
CA ASP A 329 -32.03 -20.74 -7.26
C ASP A 329 -30.97 -20.03 -6.39
N SER A 330 -30.28 -20.77 -5.52
CA SER A 330 -29.13 -20.24 -4.75
C SER A 330 -27.97 -19.86 -5.67
N VAL A 331 -27.61 -20.72 -6.63
CA VAL A 331 -26.52 -20.43 -7.58
C VAL A 331 -26.89 -19.27 -8.51
N ARG A 332 -28.18 -19.12 -8.88
CA ARG A 332 -28.70 -17.96 -9.60
C ARG A 332 -28.47 -16.66 -8.84
N GLU A 333 -28.82 -16.62 -7.54
CA GLU A 333 -28.62 -15.43 -6.70
C GLU A 333 -27.14 -15.07 -6.57
N ASP A 334 -26.29 -16.08 -6.41
CA ASP A 334 -24.84 -15.90 -6.35
C ASP A 334 -24.27 -15.29 -7.65
N LEU A 335 -24.87 -15.60 -8.80
CA LEU A 335 -24.46 -15.12 -10.11
C LEU A 335 -25.14 -13.83 -10.57
N HIS A 336 -26.19 -13.36 -9.89
CA HIS A 336 -26.97 -12.18 -10.33
C HIS A 336 -26.09 -10.96 -10.64
N ASN A 337 -25.05 -10.74 -9.82
CA ASN A 337 -24.13 -9.61 -9.97
C ASN A 337 -22.75 -10.01 -10.56
N LEU A 338 -22.50 -11.29 -10.80
CA LEU A 338 -21.20 -11.82 -11.27
C LEU A 338 -21.24 -12.26 -12.74
N ALA A 339 -22.32 -12.94 -13.13
CA ALA A 339 -22.60 -13.34 -14.51
C ALA A 339 -24.11 -13.24 -14.81
N PRO A 340 -24.66 -12.02 -14.98
CA PRO A 340 -26.09 -11.81 -15.21
C PRO A 340 -26.71 -12.66 -16.34
N PRO A 341 -26.04 -12.90 -17.49
CA PRO A 341 -26.56 -13.79 -18.53
C PRO A 341 -26.76 -15.22 -18.05
N ALA A 342 -25.82 -15.75 -17.25
CA ALA A 342 -25.93 -17.08 -16.67
C ALA A 342 -27.04 -17.13 -15.60
N ALA A 343 -27.17 -16.09 -14.78
CA ALA A 343 -28.24 -15.99 -13.78
C ALA A 343 -29.64 -16.01 -14.43
N GLU A 344 -29.86 -15.29 -15.54
CA GLU A 344 -31.13 -15.37 -16.26
C GLU A 344 -31.40 -16.76 -16.86
N GLN A 345 -30.38 -17.48 -17.34
CA GLN A 345 -30.57 -18.88 -17.77
C GLN A 345 -30.92 -19.82 -16.59
N LEU A 346 -30.30 -19.64 -15.41
CA LEU A 346 -30.64 -20.43 -14.22
C LEU A 346 -32.05 -20.13 -13.70
N LYS A 347 -32.48 -18.87 -13.76
CA LYS A 347 -33.86 -18.43 -13.42
C LYS A 347 -34.91 -19.11 -14.30
N GLU A 348 -34.69 -19.17 -15.62
CA GLU A 348 -35.53 -19.92 -16.54
C GLU A 348 -35.49 -21.43 -16.28
N ALA A 349 -34.33 -21.98 -15.90
CA ALA A 349 -34.24 -23.38 -15.48
C ALA A 349 -35.07 -23.67 -14.21
N VAL A 350 -34.94 -22.82 -13.17
CA VAL A 350 -35.70 -22.91 -11.91
C VAL A 350 -37.21 -22.90 -12.17
N GLY A 351 -37.71 -21.98 -13.01
CA GLY A 351 -39.13 -21.93 -13.38
C GLY A 351 -39.62 -23.25 -13.99
N LYS A 352 -38.84 -23.83 -14.90
CA LYS A 352 -39.17 -25.13 -15.52
C LYS A 352 -39.08 -26.30 -14.53
N MET A 353 -38.15 -26.27 -13.57
CA MET A 353 -38.10 -27.26 -12.48
C MET A 353 -39.31 -27.17 -11.55
N GLN A 354 -39.80 -25.97 -11.26
CA GLN A 354 -41.00 -25.77 -10.44
C GLN A 354 -42.27 -26.23 -11.15
N GLU A 355 -42.38 -25.97 -12.47
CA GLU A 355 -43.44 -26.54 -13.30
C GLU A 355 -43.41 -28.08 -13.30
N ALA A 356 -42.22 -28.69 -13.48
CA ALA A 356 -42.04 -30.14 -13.39
C ALA A 356 -42.46 -30.70 -12.02
N HIS A 357 -42.01 -30.09 -10.93
CA HIS A 357 -42.40 -30.45 -9.56
C HIS A 357 -43.93 -30.37 -9.38
N ALA A 358 -44.59 -29.30 -9.83
CA ALA A 358 -46.04 -29.16 -9.75
C ALA A 358 -46.78 -30.27 -10.52
N LYS A 359 -46.25 -30.71 -11.66
CA LYS A 359 -46.77 -31.87 -12.39
C LYS A 359 -46.56 -33.18 -11.61
N LEU A 360 -45.35 -33.45 -11.13
CA LEU A 360 -45.02 -34.66 -10.34
C LEU A 360 -45.86 -34.77 -9.04
N ASN A 361 -46.26 -33.65 -8.45
CA ASN A 361 -47.09 -33.59 -7.24
C ASN A 361 -48.63 -33.60 -7.53
N SER A 362 -49.05 -33.48 -8.79
CA SER A 362 -50.47 -33.40 -9.17
C SER A 362 -51.23 -34.73 -8.97
N LYS A 363 -52.45 -34.72 -8.40
CA LYS A 363 -53.20 -35.97 -8.09
C LYS A 363 -53.83 -36.67 -9.31
N GLU A 364 -53.77 -36.10 -10.50
CA GLU A 364 -54.43 -36.61 -11.71
C GLU A 364 -53.51 -37.57 -12.50
N GLY A 365 -53.58 -38.86 -12.16
CA GLY A 365 -52.59 -39.89 -12.55
C GLY A 365 -52.65 -40.45 -13.98
N GLY A 366 -52.98 -39.63 -14.99
CA GLY A 366 -53.12 -40.08 -16.39
C GLY A 366 -51.90 -39.83 -17.29
N ARG A 367 -51.33 -38.63 -17.23
CA ARG A 367 -50.23 -38.13 -18.10
C ARG A 367 -49.11 -37.41 -17.33
N ARG A 368 -49.06 -37.65 -16.02
CA ARG A 368 -48.18 -36.95 -15.07
C ARG A 368 -46.71 -36.96 -15.49
N LYS A 369 -46.26 -38.12 -15.98
CA LYS A 369 -44.90 -38.40 -16.46
C LYS A 369 -44.56 -37.60 -17.71
N GLU A 370 -45.43 -37.65 -18.71
CA GLU A 370 -45.26 -36.95 -19.98
C GLU A 370 -45.27 -35.43 -19.77
N GLU A 371 -46.12 -34.94 -18.86
CA GLU A 371 -46.19 -33.53 -18.51
C GLU A 371 -44.95 -33.07 -17.71
N ALA A 372 -44.45 -33.86 -16.75
CA ALA A 372 -43.20 -33.53 -16.03
C ALA A 372 -42.00 -33.46 -16.99
N LEU A 373 -41.81 -34.47 -17.86
CA LEU A 373 -40.72 -34.53 -18.84
C LEU A 373 -40.75 -33.36 -19.83
N ALA A 374 -41.92 -32.80 -20.13
CA ALA A 374 -42.08 -31.63 -20.98
C ALA A 374 -41.49 -30.35 -20.35
N HIS A 375 -41.31 -30.30 -19.02
CA HIS A 375 -40.68 -29.19 -18.30
C HIS A 375 -39.24 -29.50 -17.86
N GLU A 376 -38.95 -30.74 -17.44
CA GLU A 376 -37.60 -31.17 -17.06
C GLU A 376 -36.56 -31.05 -18.19
N ARG A 377 -36.96 -31.33 -19.44
CA ARG A 377 -36.07 -31.26 -20.60
C ARG A 377 -35.68 -29.80 -20.95
N PRO A 378 -36.61 -28.82 -21.02
CA PRO A 378 -36.26 -27.39 -21.07
C PRO A 378 -35.43 -26.91 -19.86
N ALA A 379 -35.71 -27.39 -18.65
CA ALA A 379 -34.89 -27.04 -17.48
C ALA A 379 -33.42 -27.42 -17.69
N LEU A 380 -33.17 -28.65 -18.18
CA LEU A 380 -31.83 -29.10 -18.52
C LEU A 380 -31.17 -28.26 -19.63
N GLN A 381 -31.91 -27.89 -20.68
CA GLN A 381 -31.37 -27.03 -21.75
C GLN A 381 -30.94 -25.65 -21.22
N ASN A 382 -31.70 -25.08 -20.29
CA ASN A 382 -31.36 -23.78 -19.70
C ASN A 382 -30.19 -23.88 -18.70
N LEU A 383 -30.04 -24.99 -17.96
CA LEU A 383 -28.82 -25.25 -17.20
C LEU A 383 -27.58 -25.37 -18.11
N GLU A 384 -27.69 -26.06 -19.27
CA GLU A 384 -26.58 -26.20 -20.21
C GLU A 384 -26.17 -24.87 -20.84
N LYS A 385 -27.12 -23.97 -21.13
CA LYS A 385 -26.83 -22.56 -21.52
C LYS A 385 -26.22 -21.75 -20.38
N ALA A 386 -26.69 -21.90 -19.14
CA ALA A 386 -26.10 -21.22 -17.99
C ALA A 386 -24.61 -21.60 -17.81
N ARG A 387 -24.27 -22.87 -18.04
CA ARG A 387 -22.89 -23.36 -18.09
C ARG A 387 -22.08 -22.74 -19.24
N GLU A 388 -22.68 -22.53 -20.41
CA GLU A 388 -22.02 -21.83 -21.53
C GLU A 388 -21.75 -20.35 -21.20
N GLU A 389 -22.73 -19.63 -20.66
CA GLU A 389 -22.56 -18.24 -20.22
C GLU A 389 -21.57 -18.11 -19.05
N LEU A 390 -21.51 -19.10 -18.14
CA LEU A 390 -20.49 -19.16 -17.09
C LEU A 390 -19.09 -19.34 -17.68
N ASN A 391 -18.90 -20.24 -18.66
CA ASN A 391 -17.59 -20.38 -19.30
C ASN A 391 -17.16 -19.10 -20.04
N LYS A 392 -18.10 -18.36 -20.65
CA LYS A 392 -17.81 -17.03 -21.24
C LYS A 392 -17.44 -15.99 -20.18
N ALA A 393 -18.15 -15.99 -19.04
CA ALA A 393 -17.85 -15.09 -17.93
C ALA A 393 -16.52 -15.42 -17.26
N ILE A 394 -16.17 -16.72 -17.14
CA ILE A 394 -14.86 -17.18 -16.67
C ILE A 394 -13.77 -16.73 -17.63
N ALA A 395 -13.90 -16.99 -18.94
CA ALA A 395 -12.92 -16.52 -19.93
C ALA A 395 -12.74 -15.00 -19.85
N LYS A 396 -13.83 -14.22 -19.84
CA LYS A 396 -13.78 -12.76 -19.71
C LYS A 396 -13.15 -12.29 -18.38
N ALA A 397 -13.42 -12.98 -17.28
CA ALA A 397 -12.82 -12.66 -15.98
C ALA A 397 -11.33 -13.07 -15.93
N GLU A 398 -10.95 -14.15 -16.62
CA GLU A 398 -9.57 -14.57 -16.82
C GLU A 398 -8.85 -13.58 -17.74
N ASP A 399 -9.49 -13.03 -18.78
CA ASP A 399 -8.96 -11.97 -19.64
C ASP A 399 -8.74 -10.66 -18.86
N GLU A 400 -9.71 -10.27 -18.03
CA GLU A 400 -9.64 -9.09 -17.17
C GLU A 400 -8.59 -9.24 -16.06
N ALA A 401 -8.44 -10.44 -15.48
CA ALA A 401 -7.36 -10.76 -14.54
C ALA A 401 -5.99 -10.89 -15.22
N ASN A 402 -5.94 -11.30 -16.49
CA ASN A 402 -4.71 -11.38 -17.30
C ASN A 402 -4.29 -10.02 -17.90
N GLN A 403 -4.90 -8.89 -17.52
CA GLN A 403 -4.45 -7.56 -17.95
C GLN A 403 -3.03 -7.19 -17.47
N GLU A 404 -2.43 -7.95 -16.55
CA GLU A 404 -0.98 -7.88 -16.28
C GLU A 404 -0.08 -8.49 -17.40
N LYS A 405 -0.62 -9.12 -18.45
CA LYS A 405 0.14 -9.85 -19.49
C LYS A 405 -0.34 -9.57 -20.93
N ASN A 406 -0.50 -8.29 -21.23
CA ASN A 406 -1.47 -7.74 -22.19
C ASN A 406 -1.29 -8.01 -23.71
N LYS A 407 -0.28 -8.77 -24.16
CA LYS A 407 -0.19 -9.29 -25.56
C LYS A 407 0.41 -10.69 -25.62
N LEU A 408 1.39 -10.98 -24.76
CA LEU A 408 2.03 -12.29 -24.70
C LEU A 408 1.03 -13.40 -24.33
N ALA A 409 0.12 -13.15 -23.39
CA ALA A 409 -0.92 -14.11 -23.02
C ALA A 409 -1.93 -14.33 -24.16
N GLN A 410 -2.41 -13.24 -24.77
CA GLN A 410 -3.36 -13.28 -25.90
C GLN A 410 -2.80 -14.07 -27.10
N VAL A 411 -1.52 -13.91 -27.43
CA VAL A 411 -0.87 -14.71 -28.49
C VAL A 411 -0.71 -16.19 -28.09
N LYS A 412 -0.49 -16.52 -26.81
CA LYS A 412 -0.44 -17.93 -26.32
C LYS A 412 -1.80 -18.61 -26.42
N GLU A 413 -2.86 -17.95 -25.97
CA GLU A 413 -4.22 -18.49 -26.04
C GLU A 413 -4.70 -18.65 -27.48
N LEU A 414 -4.49 -17.62 -28.31
CA LEU A 414 -4.81 -17.66 -29.73
C LEU A 414 -4.06 -18.78 -30.48
N LEU A 415 -2.80 -19.05 -30.12
CA LEU A 415 -2.02 -20.17 -30.65
C LEU A 415 -2.65 -21.53 -30.30
N ASP A 416 -3.11 -21.71 -29.06
CA ASP A 416 -3.77 -22.96 -28.64
C ASP A 416 -5.19 -23.11 -29.24
N LEU A 417 -5.92 -22.01 -29.43
CA LEU A 417 -7.18 -21.99 -30.20
C LEU A 417 -6.95 -22.40 -31.66
N VAL A 418 -5.91 -21.89 -32.33
CA VAL A 418 -5.56 -22.26 -33.71
C VAL A 418 -5.14 -23.73 -33.80
N ARG A 419 -4.38 -24.26 -32.83
CA ARG A 419 -4.09 -25.69 -32.74
C ARG A 419 -5.34 -26.55 -32.62
N GLN A 420 -6.30 -26.14 -31.79
CA GLN A 420 -7.56 -26.85 -31.67
C GLN A 420 -8.37 -26.79 -32.98
N LEU A 421 -8.36 -25.66 -33.69
CA LEU A 421 -8.97 -25.55 -35.03
C LEU A 421 -8.31 -26.49 -36.06
N ILE A 422 -6.98 -26.66 -36.02
CA ILE A 422 -6.26 -27.63 -36.87
C ILE A 422 -6.70 -29.07 -36.56
N ILE A 423 -6.83 -29.41 -35.28
CA ILE A 423 -7.30 -30.74 -34.83
C ILE A 423 -8.74 -30.97 -35.31
N ASP A 424 -9.66 -30.06 -35.02
CA ASP A 424 -11.08 -30.19 -35.34
C ASP A 424 -11.32 -30.27 -36.85
N GLN A 425 -10.64 -29.42 -37.64
CA GLN A 425 -10.71 -29.44 -39.10
C GLN A 425 -10.10 -30.73 -39.70
N THR A 426 -9.08 -31.30 -39.06
CA THR A 426 -8.50 -32.59 -39.46
C THR A 426 -9.47 -33.74 -39.20
N GLN A 427 -10.15 -33.73 -38.04
CA GLN A 427 -11.18 -34.73 -37.70
C GLN A 427 -12.38 -34.62 -38.65
N LEU A 428 -12.88 -33.42 -38.90
CA LEU A 428 -14.01 -33.19 -39.81
C LEU A 428 -13.71 -33.63 -41.25
N LYS A 429 -12.49 -33.40 -41.75
CA LYS A 429 -12.05 -33.88 -43.07
C LYS A 429 -11.99 -35.42 -43.14
N ALA A 430 -11.63 -36.08 -42.04
CA ALA A 430 -11.66 -37.55 -41.96
C ALA A 430 -13.11 -38.08 -41.90
N GLU A 431 -13.98 -37.41 -41.15
CA GLU A 431 -15.40 -37.77 -41.05
C GLU A 431 -16.14 -37.58 -42.39
N SER A 432 -15.96 -36.44 -43.08
CA SER A 432 -16.59 -36.21 -44.40
C SER A 432 -16.16 -37.25 -45.43
N ALA A 433 -14.88 -37.64 -45.45
CA ALA A 433 -14.37 -38.72 -46.30
C ALA A 433 -14.88 -40.13 -45.92
N ALA A 434 -15.27 -40.35 -44.66
CA ALA A 434 -15.95 -41.58 -44.25
C ALA A 434 -17.43 -41.56 -44.68
N LYS A 435 -18.13 -40.45 -44.47
CA LYS A 435 -19.55 -40.26 -44.82
C LYS A 435 -19.80 -40.28 -46.33
N GLU A 436 -18.84 -39.82 -47.13
CA GLU A 436 -18.82 -39.97 -48.59
C GLU A 436 -18.84 -41.44 -49.02
N LYS A 437 -17.98 -42.28 -48.41
CA LYS A 437 -17.95 -43.74 -48.68
C LYS A 437 -19.23 -44.44 -48.24
N GLU A 438 -19.85 -43.98 -47.16
CA GLU A 438 -21.16 -44.46 -46.68
C GLU A 438 -22.34 -43.95 -47.52
N LYS A 439 -22.13 -42.96 -48.41
CA LYS A 439 -23.17 -42.23 -49.17
C LYS A 439 -24.29 -41.68 -48.29
N LYS A 440 -23.95 -41.11 -47.12
CA LYS A 440 -24.93 -40.63 -46.13
C LYS A 440 -24.61 -39.27 -45.54
N ASN A 441 -25.61 -38.39 -45.57
CA ASN A 441 -25.83 -37.29 -44.65
C ASN A 441 -24.66 -36.27 -44.48
N LEU A 442 -23.86 -36.02 -45.54
CA LEU A 442 -22.79 -35.01 -45.49
C LEU A 442 -23.35 -33.60 -45.23
N ALA A 443 -24.48 -33.26 -45.86
CA ALA A 443 -25.12 -31.96 -45.68
C ALA A 443 -25.81 -31.79 -44.31
N GLU A 444 -26.17 -32.89 -43.63
CA GLU A 444 -26.86 -32.83 -42.33
C GLU A 444 -25.89 -32.89 -41.14
N VAL A 445 -24.74 -33.55 -41.31
CA VAL A 445 -23.75 -33.78 -40.23
C VAL A 445 -22.50 -32.94 -40.42
N CYS A 446 -21.82 -33.06 -41.57
CA CYS A 446 -20.52 -32.43 -41.79
C CYS A 446 -20.63 -30.94 -42.14
N ALA A 447 -21.66 -30.53 -42.89
CA ALA A 447 -21.84 -29.13 -43.26
C ALA A 447 -22.06 -28.20 -42.04
N PRO A 448 -22.97 -28.48 -41.08
CA PRO A 448 -23.12 -27.65 -39.88
C PRO A 448 -21.88 -27.61 -38.97
N GLN A 449 -21.08 -28.69 -38.95
CA GLN A 449 -19.79 -28.69 -38.25
C GLN A 449 -18.75 -27.82 -38.98
N GLN A 450 -18.72 -27.85 -40.31
CA GLN A 450 -17.82 -27.01 -41.12
C GLN A 450 -18.14 -25.51 -40.97
N GLU A 451 -19.42 -25.16 -40.82
CA GLU A 451 -19.90 -23.81 -40.52
C GLU A 451 -19.44 -23.33 -39.14
N LYS A 452 -19.57 -24.16 -38.11
CA LYS A 452 -19.08 -23.83 -36.75
C LYS A 452 -17.57 -23.63 -36.68
N LEU A 453 -16.79 -24.40 -37.46
CA LEU A 453 -15.35 -24.19 -37.57
C LEU A 453 -15.02 -22.88 -38.28
N LYS A 454 -15.70 -22.57 -39.40
CA LYS A 454 -15.62 -21.26 -40.09
C LYS A 454 -15.84 -20.10 -39.11
N GLU A 455 -16.89 -20.17 -38.28
CA GLU A 455 -17.21 -19.12 -37.28
C GLU A 455 -16.14 -18.98 -36.20
N ARG A 456 -15.65 -20.09 -35.63
CA ARG A 456 -14.55 -20.05 -34.65
C ARG A 456 -13.25 -19.52 -35.27
N THR A 457 -12.96 -19.84 -36.53
CA THR A 457 -11.80 -19.29 -37.26
C THR A 457 -11.97 -17.80 -37.55
N GLN A 458 -13.19 -17.31 -37.83
CA GLN A 458 -13.47 -15.86 -37.96
C GLN A 458 -13.34 -15.11 -36.63
N SER A 459 -13.74 -15.74 -35.51
CA SER A 459 -13.51 -15.18 -34.17
C SER A 459 -12.02 -15.09 -33.85
N ALA A 460 -11.26 -16.16 -34.13
CA ALA A 460 -9.80 -16.17 -33.98
C ALA A 460 -9.12 -15.14 -34.89
N GLN A 461 -9.61 -14.94 -36.13
CA GLN A 461 -9.13 -13.88 -37.02
C GLN A 461 -9.32 -12.49 -36.42
N ALA A 462 -10.47 -12.21 -35.81
CA ALA A 462 -10.76 -10.91 -35.20
C ALA A 462 -9.82 -10.64 -34.01
N GLN A 463 -9.62 -11.62 -33.13
CA GLN A 463 -8.66 -11.55 -32.02
C GLN A 463 -7.22 -11.37 -32.53
N ALA A 464 -6.84 -12.10 -33.59
CA ALA A 464 -5.52 -12.00 -34.20
C ALA A 464 -5.22 -10.63 -34.80
N ALA A 465 -6.25 -9.88 -35.26
CA ALA A 465 -6.05 -8.61 -35.94
C ALA A 465 -5.39 -7.53 -35.06
N GLU A 466 -5.58 -7.61 -33.74
CA GLU A 466 -5.05 -6.62 -32.78
C GLU A 466 -3.61 -6.93 -32.31
N VAL A 467 -3.20 -8.20 -32.34
CA VAL A 467 -1.90 -8.65 -31.78
C VAL A 467 -0.95 -9.32 -32.78
N ALA A 468 -1.46 -9.82 -33.90
CA ALA A 468 -0.73 -10.62 -34.88
C ALA A 468 -1.37 -10.53 -36.30
N GLU A 469 -1.31 -9.35 -36.92
CA GLU A 469 -1.90 -9.03 -38.26
C GLU A 469 -1.65 -10.10 -39.35
N LYS A 470 -0.44 -10.66 -39.40
CA LYS A 470 -0.09 -11.73 -40.37
C LYS A 470 -0.86 -13.02 -40.10
N ALA A 471 -0.99 -13.43 -38.84
CA ALA A 471 -1.80 -14.58 -38.46
C ALA A 471 -3.28 -14.32 -38.74
N ALA A 472 -3.78 -13.10 -38.52
CA ALA A 472 -5.14 -12.71 -38.87
C ALA A 472 -5.43 -12.87 -40.37
N THR A 473 -4.45 -12.53 -41.22
CA THR A 473 -4.55 -12.69 -42.68
C THR A 473 -4.69 -14.17 -43.07
N GLU A 474 -3.84 -15.03 -42.50
CA GLU A 474 -3.89 -16.49 -42.74
C GLU A 474 -5.17 -17.14 -42.19
N LEU A 475 -5.67 -16.68 -41.04
CA LEU A 475 -6.97 -17.12 -40.48
C LEU A 475 -8.14 -16.68 -41.37
N GLY A 476 -8.07 -15.50 -41.98
CA GLY A 476 -9.03 -15.06 -42.98
C GLY A 476 -9.05 -15.93 -44.23
N GLU A 477 -7.88 -16.38 -44.71
CA GLU A 477 -7.82 -17.36 -45.79
C GLU A 477 -8.43 -18.70 -45.34
N ALA A 478 -8.06 -19.21 -44.17
CA ALA A 478 -8.62 -20.45 -43.61
C ALA A 478 -10.15 -20.41 -43.54
N ALA A 479 -10.74 -19.33 -42.99
CA ALA A 479 -12.18 -19.13 -42.93
C ALA A 479 -12.83 -19.10 -44.34
N SER A 480 -12.18 -18.47 -45.32
CA SER A 480 -12.64 -18.44 -46.72
C SER A 480 -12.64 -19.83 -47.36
N GLN A 481 -11.61 -20.65 -47.12
CA GLN A 481 -11.57 -22.03 -47.60
C GLN A 481 -12.59 -22.92 -46.87
N MET A 482 -12.81 -22.74 -45.57
CA MET A 482 -13.86 -23.41 -44.81
C MET A 482 -15.27 -23.04 -45.31
N ALA A 483 -15.51 -21.78 -45.71
CA ALA A 483 -16.78 -21.37 -46.30
C ALA A 483 -17.04 -22.05 -47.66
N LYS A 484 -16.00 -22.26 -48.48
CA LYS A 484 -16.10 -23.06 -49.72
C LYS A 484 -16.38 -24.53 -49.39
N ALA A 485 -15.68 -25.10 -48.41
CA ALA A 485 -15.91 -26.48 -47.96
C ALA A 485 -17.34 -26.67 -47.46
N HIS A 486 -17.86 -25.73 -46.66
CA HIS A 486 -19.25 -25.74 -46.19
C HIS A 486 -20.25 -25.80 -47.35
N LYS A 487 -20.09 -24.93 -48.36
CA LYS A 487 -20.97 -24.90 -49.53
C LYS A 487 -20.96 -26.21 -50.33
N ILE A 488 -19.81 -26.87 -50.45
CA ILE A 488 -19.67 -28.15 -51.15
C ILE A 488 -20.32 -29.30 -50.36
N LEU A 489 -20.08 -29.35 -49.04
CA LEU A 489 -20.67 -30.33 -48.11
C LEU A 489 -22.20 -30.19 -48.02
N ALA A 490 -22.73 -28.97 -47.99
CA ALA A 490 -24.16 -28.68 -48.06
C ALA A 490 -24.79 -29.17 -49.39
N GLY A 491 -23.99 -29.23 -50.47
CA GLY A 491 -24.35 -29.84 -51.74
C GLY A 491 -24.22 -31.37 -51.78
N GLN A 492 -24.08 -32.06 -50.63
CA GLN A 492 -23.88 -33.50 -50.48
C GLN A 492 -22.60 -34.07 -51.14
N ASN A 493 -21.62 -33.22 -51.47
CA ASN A 493 -20.31 -33.65 -51.99
C ASN A 493 -19.23 -33.45 -50.93
N ASN A 494 -18.18 -34.28 -50.92
CA ASN A 494 -17.03 -34.02 -50.07
C ASN A 494 -16.19 -32.86 -50.62
N ALA A 495 -15.38 -32.23 -49.76
CA ALA A 495 -14.62 -31.02 -50.10
C ALA A 495 -13.11 -31.13 -49.76
N PRO A 496 -12.42 -32.23 -50.12
CA PRO A 496 -11.10 -32.53 -49.60
C PRO A 496 -10.05 -31.46 -49.97
N GLU A 497 -10.15 -30.82 -51.14
CA GLU A 497 -9.24 -29.75 -51.56
C GLU A 497 -9.42 -28.50 -50.68
N ALA A 498 -10.67 -28.04 -50.51
CA ALA A 498 -10.99 -26.86 -49.71
C ALA A 498 -10.66 -27.07 -48.23
N GLN A 499 -10.93 -28.27 -47.69
CA GLN A 499 -10.56 -28.63 -46.33
C GLN A 499 -9.05 -28.78 -46.13
N THR A 500 -8.28 -29.12 -47.18
CA THR A 500 -6.80 -29.12 -47.14
C THR A 500 -6.27 -27.70 -47.15
N ALA A 501 -6.75 -26.85 -48.05
CA ALA A 501 -6.36 -25.44 -48.11
C ALA A 501 -6.67 -24.70 -46.79
N ALA A 502 -7.79 -25.01 -46.14
CA ALA A 502 -8.10 -24.51 -44.79
C ALA A 502 -7.05 -24.95 -43.75
N LEU A 503 -6.65 -26.23 -43.74
CA LEU A 503 -5.63 -26.75 -42.81
C LEU A 503 -4.25 -26.12 -43.05
N ASP A 504 -3.87 -25.92 -44.30
CA ASP A 504 -2.57 -25.33 -44.63
C ASP A 504 -2.52 -23.84 -44.28
N ALA A 505 -3.62 -23.10 -44.44
CA ALA A 505 -3.75 -21.72 -43.97
C ALA A 505 -3.74 -21.62 -42.42
N LEU A 506 -4.44 -22.51 -41.71
CA LEU A 506 -4.37 -22.59 -40.24
C LEU A 506 -2.95 -22.86 -39.74
N ARG A 507 -2.16 -23.69 -40.42
CA ARG A 507 -0.75 -23.93 -40.07
C ARG A 507 0.14 -22.72 -40.29
N ARG A 508 -0.06 -21.96 -41.36
CA ARG A 508 0.65 -20.69 -41.57
C ARG A 508 0.28 -19.66 -40.50
N ALA A 509 -0.97 -19.62 -40.07
CA ALA A 509 -1.37 -18.83 -38.90
C ALA A 509 -0.66 -19.29 -37.61
N GLU A 510 -0.56 -20.60 -37.36
CA GLU A 510 0.19 -21.16 -36.23
C GLU A 510 1.68 -20.72 -36.27
N GLU A 511 2.33 -20.78 -37.43
CA GLU A 511 3.71 -20.35 -37.62
C GLU A 511 3.91 -18.85 -37.36
N GLU A 512 3.02 -17.97 -37.84
CA GLU A 512 3.11 -16.53 -37.59
C GLU A 512 2.83 -16.19 -36.12
N LEU A 513 1.91 -16.90 -35.45
CA LEU A 513 1.69 -16.75 -34.01
C LEU A 513 2.93 -17.19 -33.20
N MET A 514 3.58 -18.31 -33.57
CA MET A 514 4.82 -18.74 -32.91
C MET A 514 5.98 -17.76 -33.13
N LYS A 515 6.09 -17.11 -34.30
CA LYS A 515 7.07 -16.05 -34.53
C LYS A 515 6.79 -14.84 -33.63
N ARG A 516 5.54 -14.36 -33.62
CA ARG A 516 5.13 -13.21 -32.78
C ARG A 516 5.29 -13.51 -31.29
N LEU A 517 5.06 -14.76 -30.88
CA LEU A 517 5.30 -15.21 -29.53
C LEU A 517 6.77 -15.08 -29.13
N ALA A 518 7.69 -15.57 -29.97
CA ALA A 518 9.13 -15.50 -29.71
C ALA A 518 9.65 -14.05 -29.70
N GLU A 519 9.06 -13.14 -30.49
CA GLU A 519 9.35 -11.70 -30.42
C GLU A 519 8.96 -11.12 -29.05
N LEU A 520 7.74 -11.41 -28.57
CA LEU A 520 7.25 -10.90 -27.29
C LEU A 520 8.00 -11.51 -26.09
N GLU A 521 8.32 -12.81 -26.09
CA GLU A 521 9.14 -13.42 -25.03
C GLU A 521 10.57 -12.86 -25.01
N LYS A 522 11.11 -12.46 -26.17
CA LYS A 522 12.39 -11.76 -26.24
C LYS A 522 12.27 -10.34 -25.68
N ALA A 523 11.21 -9.59 -26.00
CA ALA A 523 10.98 -8.26 -25.47
C ALA A 523 10.82 -8.25 -23.93
N GLU A 524 10.13 -9.26 -23.38
CA GLU A 524 10.02 -9.49 -21.93
C GLU A 524 11.38 -9.75 -21.28
N GLN A 525 12.21 -10.61 -21.88
CA GLN A 525 13.58 -10.85 -21.39
C GLN A 525 14.48 -9.60 -21.49
N GLN A 526 14.34 -8.79 -22.53
CA GLN A 526 15.08 -7.54 -22.68
C GLN A 526 14.63 -6.52 -21.62
N LEU A 527 13.32 -6.37 -21.38
CA LEU A 527 12.78 -5.49 -20.35
C LEU A 527 13.33 -5.85 -18.96
N ALA A 528 13.28 -7.13 -18.58
CA ALA A 528 13.79 -7.59 -17.28
C ALA A 528 15.29 -7.29 -17.07
N ARG A 529 16.12 -7.43 -18.11
CA ARG A 529 17.55 -7.07 -18.05
C ARG A 529 17.78 -5.57 -17.89
N LEU A 530 17.03 -4.76 -18.63
CA LEU A 530 17.13 -3.29 -18.54
C LEU A 530 16.62 -2.78 -17.18
N GLU A 531 15.60 -3.42 -16.59
CA GLU A 531 15.14 -3.11 -15.23
C GLU A 531 16.20 -3.45 -14.16
N GLU A 532 16.91 -4.57 -14.29
CA GLU A 532 18.04 -4.90 -13.41
C GLU A 532 19.19 -3.90 -13.56
N ALA A 533 19.52 -3.52 -14.80
CA ALA A 533 20.54 -2.53 -15.09
C ALA A 533 20.17 -1.14 -14.56
N ALA A 534 18.90 -0.72 -14.68
CA ALA A 534 18.41 0.54 -14.14
C ALA A 534 18.47 0.58 -12.60
N LYS A 535 18.16 -0.53 -11.91
CA LYS A 535 18.33 -0.66 -10.45
C LYS A 535 19.80 -0.49 -10.03
N LYS A 536 20.72 -1.14 -10.73
CA LYS A 536 22.17 -1.00 -10.49
C LYS A 536 22.65 0.44 -10.75
N LEU A 537 22.19 1.05 -11.84
CA LEU A 537 22.51 2.43 -12.18
C LEU A 537 21.99 3.43 -11.13
N HIS A 538 20.84 3.18 -10.51
CA HIS A 538 20.32 4.04 -9.44
C HIS A 538 21.26 4.09 -8.23
N GLU A 539 21.79 2.95 -7.79
CA GLU A 539 22.76 2.91 -6.68
C GLU A 539 24.10 3.57 -7.09
N VAL A 540 24.59 3.35 -8.32
CA VAL A 540 25.79 4.05 -8.84
C VAL A 540 25.61 5.57 -8.86
N ILE A 541 24.44 6.08 -9.27
CA ILE A 541 24.12 7.53 -9.25
C ILE A 541 24.18 8.09 -7.82
N LYS A 542 23.57 7.38 -6.87
CA LYS A 542 23.51 7.75 -5.45
C LYS A 542 24.89 7.75 -4.79
N ASP A 543 25.71 6.73 -5.04
CA ASP A 543 27.07 6.67 -4.50
C ASP A 543 28.06 7.59 -5.24
N GLN A 544 27.83 7.91 -6.51
CA GLN A 544 28.53 8.99 -7.21
C GLN A 544 28.21 10.36 -6.59
N GLN A 545 26.93 10.66 -6.32
CA GLN A 545 26.51 11.90 -5.65
C GLN A 545 27.13 12.04 -4.24
N ARG A 546 27.17 10.92 -3.49
CA ARG A 546 27.84 10.84 -2.19
C ARG A 546 29.35 11.09 -2.31
N THR A 547 30.01 10.41 -3.24
CA THR A 547 31.47 10.52 -3.46
C THR A 547 31.84 11.94 -3.89
N GLN A 548 31.08 12.56 -4.79
CA GLN A 548 31.23 13.96 -5.18
C GLN A 548 31.07 14.92 -3.99
N THR A 549 30.12 14.66 -3.10
CA THR A 549 29.91 15.46 -1.87
C THR A 549 31.06 15.30 -0.87
N GLU A 550 31.60 14.08 -0.71
CA GLU A 550 32.76 13.84 0.14
C GLU A 550 34.04 14.47 -0.46
N THR A 551 34.23 14.43 -1.78
CA THR A 551 35.31 15.13 -2.49
C THR A 551 35.19 16.65 -2.39
N ALA A 552 33.98 17.24 -2.49
CA ALA A 552 33.75 18.67 -2.31
C ALA A 552 34.19 19.16 -0.91
N LYS A 553 33.86 18.39 0.13
CA LYS A 553 34.28 18.66 1.51
C LYS A 553 35.79 18.56 1.72
N GLU A 554 36.48 17.71 0.97
CA GLU A 554 37.95 17.62 1.01
C GLU A 554 38.60 18.78 0.23
N ALA A 555 38.03 19.14 -0.93
CA ALA A 555 38.47 20.26 -1.76
C ALA A 555 38.33 21.65 -1.10
N ALA A 556 37.43 21.78 -0.11
CA ALA A 556 37.24 23.00 0.66
C ALA A 556 38.31 23.25 1.74
N LYS A 557 39.18 22.27 2.03
CA LYS A 557 40.23 22.41 3.06
C LYS A 557 41.47 23.17 2.52
N PRO A 558 42.25 23.85 3.39
CA PRO A 558 43.50 24.50 2.98
C PRO A 558 44.56 23.52 2.47
N GLU A 559 44.64 22.34 3.08
CA GLU A 559 45.48 21.21 2.68
C GLU A 559 44.62 19.95 2.62
N ALA A 560 44.68 19.22 1.50
CA ALA A 560 43.95 17.97 1.33
C ALA A 560 44.65 16.84 2.10
N GLN A 561 43.90 15.99 2.80
CA GLN A 561 44.47 14.87 3.55
C GLN A 561 44.73 13.68 2.61
N PRO A 562 45.99 13.25 2.38
CA PRO A 562 46.31 12.21 1.38
C PRO A 562 45.53 10.91 1.60
N ALA A 563 45.44 10.44 2.84
CA ALA A 563 44.68 9.24 3.18
C ALA A 563 43.16 9.33 2.89
N ARG A 564 42.59 10.55 2.83
CA ARG A 564 41.19 10.75 2.42
C ARG A 564 41.06 10.80 0.91
N THR A 565 41.97 11.48 0.20
CA THR A 565 41.96 11.49 -1.27
C THR A 565 42.20 10.09 -1.83
N ASP A 566 43.08 9.28 -1.22
CA ASP A 566 43.28 7.86 -1.56
C ASP A 566 41.99 7.03 -1.38
N SER A 567 41.26 7.25 -0.29
CA SER A 567 39.99 6.56 -0.04
C SER A 567 38.90 6.97 -1.03
N LEU A 568 38.86 8.25 -1.42
CA LEU A 568 37.92 8.75 -2.43
C LEU A 568 38.29 8.23 -3.82
N ALA A 569 39.58 8.14 -4.15
CA ALA A 569 40.05 7.57 -5.40
C ALA A 569 39.69 6.08 -5.54
N LYS A 570 39.71 5.30 -4.45
CA LYS A 570 39.24 3.91 -4.45
C LYS A 570 37.75 3.82 -4.77
N LYS A 571 36.90 4.54 -4.02
CA LYS A 571 35.45 4.62 -4.29
C LYS A 571 35.15 5.04 -5.73
N GLN A 572 35.84 6.09 -6.20
CA GLN A 572 35.66 6.60 -7.57
C GLN A 572 36.04 5.57 -8.64
N GLY A 573 37.06 4.75 -8.38
CA GLY A 573 37.47 3.65 -9.25
C GLY A 573 36.58 2.41 -9.17
N GLU A 574 35.89 2.19 -8.05
CA GLU A 574 34.87 1.15 -7.89
C GLU A 574 33.62 1.53 -8.68
N LEU A 575 33.10 2.75 -8.48
CA LEU A 575 31.98 3.30 -9.26
C LEU A 575 32.27 3.31 -10.78
N GLY A 576 33.51 3.64 -11.19
CA GLY A 576 33.91 3.60 -12.59
C GLY A 576 33.85 2.21 -13.21
N LYS A 577 34.10 1.15 -12.43
CA LYS A 577 33.96 -0.26 -12.85
C LYS A 577 32.51 -0.68 -12.89
N GLU A 578 31.74 -0.40 -11.83
CA GLU A 578 30.30 -0.74 -11.79
C GLU A 578 29.55 -0.07 -12.95
N THR A 579 29.88 1.18 -13.27
CA THR A 579 29.38 1.88 -14.46
C THR A 579 29.75 1.15 -15.76
N ALA A 580 30.97 0.61 -15.88
CA ALA A 580 31.41 -0.16 -17.04
C ALA A 580 30.74 -1.54 -17.14
N GLU A 581 30.46 -2.20 -16.01
CA GLU A 581 29.74 -3.48 -15.96
C GLU A 581 28.27 -3.29 -16.39
N ILE A 582 27.60 -2.23 -15.92
CA ILE A 582 26.25 -1.86 -16.38
C ILE A 582 26.28 -1.53 -17.88
N LYS A 583 27.31 -0.81 -18.35
CA LYS A 583 27.50 -0.49 -19.77
C LYS A 583 27.61 -1.73 -20.64
N GLU A 584 28.34 -2.76 -20.20
CA GLU A 584 28.43 -4.04 -20.92
C GLU A 584 27.09 -4.78 -20.91
N ALA A 585 26.38 -4.80 -19.77
CA ALA A 585 25.08 -5.46 -19.63
C ALA A 585 24.00 -4.87 -20.55
N VAL A 586 24.04 -3.55 -20.83
CA VAL A 586 23.02 -2.86 -21.66
C VAL A 586 23.47 -2.59 -23.11
N ALA A 587 24.71 -2.90 -23.48
CA ALA A 587 25.28 -2.57 -24.80
C ALA A 587 24.48 -3.13 -25.99
N GLN A 588 23.88 -4.32 -25.84
CA GLN A 588 23.09 -4.96 -26.88
C GLN A 588 21.67 -4.38 -26.99
N ASP A 589 21.04 -4.08 -25.85
CA ASP A 589 19.59 -3.83 -25.76
C ASP A 589 19.26 -2.32 -25.68
N ALA A 590 20.19 -1.49 -25.18
CA ALA A 590 20.06 -0.04 -25.06
C ALA A 590 21.40 0.69 -25.40
N PRO A 591 21.82 0.74 -26.67
CA PRO A 591 23.12 1.27 -27.08
C PRO A 591 23.32 2.77 -26.78
N SER A 592 22.24 3.57 -26.75
CA SER A 592 22.32 4.98 -26.33
C SER A 592 22.73 5.10 -24.85
N ALA A 593 22.12 4.32 -23.96
CA ALA A 593 22.51 4.28 -22.55
C ALA A 593 23.95 3.79 -22.38
N ALA A 594 24.35 2.75 -23.12
CA ALA A 594 25.72 2.23 -23.09
C ALA A 594 26.78 3.27 -23.48
N ASN A 595 26.48 4.17 -24.42
CA ASN A 595 27.38 5.27 -24.79
C ASN A 595 27.54 6.28 -23.65
N HIS A 596 26.44 6.69 -23.02
CA HIS A 596 26.49 7.59 -21.85
C HIS A 596 27.22 6.95 -20.67
N LEU A 597 26.96 5.69 -20.36
CA LEU A 597 27.69 4.96 -19.30
C LEU A 597 29.20 4.83 -19.63
N GLN A 598 29.57 4.71 -20.91
CA GLN A 598 30.96 4.72 -21.32
C GLN A 598 31.63 6.07 -21.06
N ASN A 599 30.96 7.19 -21.38
CA ASN A 599 31.45 8.53 -21.06
C ASN A 599 31.58 8.72 -19.54
N ALA A 600 30.55 8.35 -18.78
CA ALA A 600 30.56 8.43 -17.32
C ALA A 600 31.73 7.64 -16.72
N SER A 601 31.96 6.40 -17.16
CA SER A 601 33.09 5.58 -16.69
C SER A 601 34.46 6.22 -17.02
N GLN A 602 34.61 6.86 -18.19
CA GLN A 602 35.83 7.59 -18.56
C GLN A 602 36.06 8.83 -17.67
N GLU A 603 35.03 9.65 -17.46
CA GLU A 603 35.10 10.81 -16.57
C GLU A 603 35.34 10.39 -15.11
N MET A 604 34.77 9.26 -14.64
CA MET A 604 35.12 8.69 -13.33
C MET A 604 36.58 8.24 -13.24
N ALA A 605 37.17 7.72 -14.31
CA ALA A 605 38.58 7.38 -14.35
C ALA A 605 39.49 8.63 -14.29
N GLU A 606 39.09 9.74 -14.94
CA GLU A 606 39.78 11.03 -14.84
C GLU A 606 39.64 11.64 -13.43
N ALA A 607 38.44 11.58 -12.85
CA ALA A 607 38.21 11.98 -11.45
C ALA A 607 39.09 11.17 -10.49
N LYS A 608 39.18 9.86 -10.69
CA LYS A 608 40.07 9.00 -9.90
C LYS A 608 41.53 9.43 -10.04
N ALA A 609 42.02 9.65 -11.25
CA ALA A 609 43.42 10.04 -11.49
C ALA A 609 43.78 11.36 -10.79
N ASN A 610 42.85 12.32 -10.73
CA ASN A 610 43.00 13.54 -9.94
C ASN A 610 43.04 13.27 -8.43
N LEU A 611 42.18 12.37 -7.91
CA LEU A 611 42.18 11.99 -6.50
C LEU A 611 43.46 11.23 -6.08
N ASP A 612 43.98 10.35 -6.94
CA ASP A 612 45.27 9.67 -6.74
C ASP A 612 46.46 10.66 -6.65
N GLN A 613 46.32 11.85 -7.24
CA GLN A 613 47.30 12.96 -7.15
C GLN A 613 47.02 13.92 -5.98
N ALA A 614 46.14 13.54 -5.05
CA ALA A 614 45.59 14.39 -3.97
C ALA A 614 44.91 15.70 -4.45
N ASN A 615 44.57 15.80 -5.74
CA ASN A 615 43.95 16.97 -6.35
C ASN A 615 42.40 16.89 -6.28
N ALA A 616 41.86 17.01 -5.06
CA ALA A 616 40.41 16.98 -4.83
C ALA A 616 39.65 18.07 -5.61
N LYS A 617 40.27 19.23 -5.88
CA LYS A 617 39.67 20.30 -6.71
C LYS A 617 39.58 19.91 -8.19
N GLY A 618 40.62 19.30 -8.74
CA GLY A 618 40.62 18.81 -10.13
C GLY A 618 39.68 17.63 -10.38
N ALA A 619 39.34 16.86 -9.34
CA ALA A 619 38.41 15.75 -9.44
C ALA A 619 36.92 16.15 -9.55
N GLN A 620 36.55 17.36 -9.11
CA GLN A 620 35.15 17.82 -9.05
C GLN A 620 34.50 18.03 -10.43
N PRO A 621 35.16 18.66 -11.44
CA PRO A 621 34.59 18.78 -12.78
C PRO A 621 34.29 17.43 -13.47
N PRO A 622 35.21 16.44 -13.54
CA PRO A 622 34.89 15.14 -14.13
C PRO A 622 33.86 14.36 -13.31
N GLN A 623 33.84 14.48 -11.97
CA GLN A 623 32.74 13.92 -11.14
C GLN A 623 31.36 14.46 -11.55
N GLY A 624 31.26 15.75 -11.83
CA GLY A 624 30.01 16.40 -12.24
C GLY A 624 29.56 16.03 -13.66
N LYS A 625 30.50 15.89 -14.60
CA LYS A 625 30.18 15.37 -15.94
C LYS A 625 29.73 13.91 -15.89
N ALA A 626 30.44 13.06 -15.14
CA ALA A 626 30.07 11.67 -14.95
C ALA A 626 28.63 11.55 -14.40
N MET A 627 28.26 12.38 -13.43
CA MET A 627 26.90 12.43 -12.90
C MET A 627 25.85 12.77 -13.98
N ASN A 628 26.14 13.75 -14.85
CA ASN A 628 25.26 14.11 -15.97
C ASN A 628 25.11 12.95 -16.97
N ASP A 629 26.21 12.30 -17.36
CA ASP A 629 26.17 11.12 -18.25
C ASP A 629 25.42 9.93 -17.59
N LEU A 630 25.56 9.69 -16.28
CA LEU A 630 24.76 8.65 -15.59
C LEU A 630 23.25 8.97 -15.64
N LEU A 631 22.85 10.24 -15.47
CA LEU A 631 21.45 10.66 -15.57
C LEU A 631 20.91 10.55 -17.00
N GLN A 632 21.72 10.87 -18.01
CA GLN A 632 21.38 10.66 -19.42
C GLN A 632 21.25 9.16 -19.76
N ALA A 633 22.14 8.32 -19.23
CA ALA A 633 22.04 6.87 -19.33
C ALA A 633 20.75 6.33 -18.70
N LYS A 634 20.38 6.84 -17.52
CA LYS A 634 19.14 6.47 -16.83
C LYS A 634 17.91 6.78 -17.69
N SER A 635 17.80 8.01 -18.21
CA SER A 635 16.71 8.39 -19.12
C SER A 635 16.69 7.55 -20.41
N ALA A 636 17.85 7.24 -21.00
CA ALA A 636 17.94 6.38 -22.18
C ALA A 636 17.51 4.92 -21.89
N LEU A 637 17.79 4.38 -20.70
CA LEU A 637 17.25 3.08 -20.26
C LEU A 637 15.74 3.15 -20.04
N GLU A 638 15.24 4.19 -19.37
CA GLU A 638 13.80 4.36 -19.09
C GLU A 638 12.98 4.47 -20.38
N ASN A 639 13.45 5.25 -21.36
CA ASN A 639 12.87 5.31 -22.70
C ASN A 639 12.83 3.93 -23.36
N LYS A 640 13.94 3.17 -23.32
CA LYS A 640 13.99 1.85 -23.95
C LYS A 640 13.13 0.80 -23.25
N MET A 641 13.03 0.85 -21.92
CA MET A 641 12.08 0.04 -21.16
C MET A 641 10.63 0.40 -21.52
N ASN A 642 10.32 1.68 -21.73
CA ASN A 642 8.99 2.14 -22.11
C ASN A 642 8.62 1.73 -23.55
N GLU A 643 9.55 1.73 -24.50
CA GLU A 643 9.36 1.14 -25.83
C GLU A 643 8.99 -0.36 -25.75
N LEU A 644 9.76 -1.15 -25.00
CA LEU A 644 9.52 -2.59 -24.83
C LEU A 644 8.18 -2.87 -24.12
N ARG A 645 7.85 -2.07 -23.11
CA ARG A 645 6.55 -2.08 -22.40
C ARG A 645 5.38 -1.83 -23.36
N ASN A 646 5.48 -0.82 -24.23
CA ASN A 646 4.49 -0.54 -25.27
C ASN A 646 4.37 -1.70 -26.29
N GLU A 647 5.49 -2.29 -26.70
CA GLU A 647 5.53 -3.44 -27.59
C GLU A 647 4.81 -4.66 -26.98
N LEU A 648 5.05 -4.93 -25.69
CA LEU A 648 4.37 -5.94 -24.86
C LEU A 648 2.89 -5.62 -24.56
N GLY A 649 2.41 -4.42 -24.89
CA GLY A 649 1.03 -3.97 -24.63
C GLY A 649 0.77 -3.49 -23.21
N ASN A 650 1.83 -3.26 -22.43
CA ASN A 650 1.79 -2.77 -21.06
C ASN A 650 2.34 -1.33 -21.01
N PRO A 651 1.65 -0.32 -21.57
CA PRO A 651 2.11 1.06 -21.53
C PRO A 651 2.28 1.52 -20.08
N ALA A 652 3.35 2.28 -19.80
CA ALA A 652 3.62 2.77 -18.46
C ALA A 652 2.41 3.53 -17.89
N ASN A 653 2.08 3.29 -16.63
CA ASN A 653 0.89 3.88 -16.02
C ASN A 653 1.04 5.41 -15.94
N ASN A 654 0.40 6.14 -16.85
CA ASN A 654 0.54 7.59 -16.97
C ASN A 654 0.22 8.34 -15.67
N ALA A 655 -0.66 7.80 -14.82
CA ALA A 655 -0.93 8.35 -13.50
C ALA A 655 0.30 8.32 -12.58
N ALA A 656 1.11 7.25 -12.64
CA ALA A 656 2.36 7.15 -11.88
C ALA A 656 3.44 8.09 -12.42
N ASN A 657 3.55 8.25 -13.75
CA ASN A 657 4.49 9.20 -14.36
C ASN A 657 4.13 10.65 -14.01
N LEU A 658 2.84 11.01 -14.04
CA LEU A 658 2.34 12.32 -13.62
C LEU A 658 2.50 12.55 -12.09
N ALA A 659 2.33 11.52 -11.26
CA ALA A 659 2.56 11.60 -9.82
C ALA A 659 4.06 11.81 -9.50
N ASN A 660 4.95 11.06 -10.17
CA ASN A 660 6.39 11.23 -10.06
C ASN A 660 6.85 12.61 -10.57
N ALA A 661 6.25 13.14 -11.64
CA ALA A 661 6.52 14.50 -12.11
C ALA A 661 6.11 15.57 -11.07
N ALA A 662 4.94 15.41 -10.44
CA ALA A 662 4.48 16.28 -9.37
C ALA A 662 5.41 16.25 -8.14
N GLU A 663 5.80 15.06 -7.66
CA GLU A 663 6.72 14.91 -6.53
C GLU A 663 8.08 15.60 -6.78
N LYS A 664 8.60 15.53 -8.01
CA LYS A 664 9.86 16.20 -8.38
C LYS A 664 9.74 17.72 -8.53
N ILE A 665 8.56 18.24 -8.84
CA ILE A 665 8.27 19.68 -8.80
C ILE A 665 8.20 20.17 -7.35
N ASP A 666 7.58 19.41 -6.45
CA ASP A 666 7.52 19.75 -5.02
C ASP A 666 8.93 19.76 -4.39
N GLN A 667 9.78 18.80 -4.75
CA GLN A 667 11.20 18.77 -4.34
C GLN A 667 11.97 19.98 -4.89
N ALA A 668 11.75 20.36 -6.16
CA ALA A 668 12.34 21.57 -6.73
C ALA A 668 11.88 22.85 -6.00
N GLN A 669 10.58 22.98 -5.68
CA GLN A 669 10.04 24.12 -4.92
C GLN A 669 10.63 24.22 -3.52
N GLN A 670 10.78 23.11 -2.80
CA GLN A 670 11.41 23.10 -1.47
C GLN A 670 12.86 23.59 -1.54
N ASN A 671 13.63 23.11 -2.52
CA ASN A 671 15.03 23.51 -2.70
C ASN A 671 15.18 25.00 -3.10
N VAL A 672 14.29 25.55 -3.95
CA VAL A 672 14.25 27.00 -4.25
C VAL A 672 13.90 27.82 -3.00
N ASN A 673 12.89 27.42 -2.23
CA ASN A 673 12.51 28.10 -0.99
C ASN A 673 13.66 28.10 0.03
N GLN A 674 14.37 26.98 0.15
CA GLN A 674 15.54 26.86 1.02
C GLN A 674 16.68 27.81 0.59
N ALA A 675 16.91 27.96 -0.73
CA ALA A 675 17.89 28.92 -1.25
C ALA A 675 17.46 30.38 -1.04
N LEU A 676 16.20 30.72 -1.28
CA LEU A 676 15.65 32.06 -1.06
C LEU A 676 15.75 32.49 0.41
N ASN A 677 15.46 31.59 1.35
CA ASN A 677 15.62 31.84 2.78
C ASN A 677 17.08 32.09 3.19
N GLN A 678 18.06 31.47 2.51
CA GLN A 678 19.49 31.75 2.73
C GLN A 678 19.93 33.09 2.12
N MET A 679 19.32 33.52 1.01
CA MET A 679 19.64 34.78 0.34
C MET A 679 18.97 36.02 0.98
N ALA A 680 17.91 35.84 1.78
CA ALA A 680 17.16 36.94 2.41
C ALA A 680 17.88 37.65 3.59
N ALA A 681 19.10 37.25 3.93
CA ALA A 681 19.86 37.76 5.08
C ALA A 681 20.26 39.28 5.10
N PRO A 682 20.36 40.05 4.00
CA PRO A 682 20.97 41.40 4.03
C PRO A 682 20.35 42.39 5.03
N GLY A 683 19.02 42.40 5.18
CA GLY A 683 18.34 43.35 6.08
C GLY A 683 18.53 43.08 7.57
N LEU A 684 18.87 41.85 7.95
CA LEU A 684 19.05 41.45 9.34
C LEU A 684 20.34 42.02 9.94
N MET A 685 21.40 42.15 9.13
CA MET A 685 22.69 42.64 9.58
C MET A 685 22.63 44.11 10.04
N ASP A 686 21.96 44.98 9.26
CA ASP A 686 21.76 46.39 9.63
C ASP A 686 20.90 46.54 10.89
N GLN A 687 19.88 45.69 11.06
CA GLN A 687 19.06 45.66 12.28
C GLN A 687 19.89 45.28 13.51
N LEU A 688 20.76 44.27 13.40
CA LEU A 688 21.67 43.88 14.49
C LEU A 688 22.68 45.00 14.82
N VAL A 689 23.24 45.67 13.81
CA VAL A 689 24.11 46.85 14.02
C VAL A 689 23.37 47.96 14.77
N GLN A 690 22.12 48.27 14.39
CA GLN A 690 21.31 49.30 15.06
C GLN A 690 20.96 48.91 16.50
N GLN A 691 20.49 47.69 16.75
CA GLN A 691 20.19 47.20 18.09
C GLN A 691 21.43 47.22 19.00
N GLN A 692 22.58 46.77 18.49
CA GLN A 692 23.83 46.76 19.25
C GLN A 692 24.34 48.18 19.57
N ARG A 693 24.14 49.15 18.66
CA ARG A 693 24.41 50.58 18.94
C ARG A 693 23.48 51.15 20.02
N GLN A 694 22.20 50.77 20.01
CA GLN A 694 21.23 51.23 21.02
C GLN A 694 21.60 50.72 22.41
N ILE A 695 21.94 49.43 22.54
CA ILE A 695 22.40 48.83 23.81
C ILE A 695 23.65 49.55 24.33
N ALA A 696 24.63 49.85 23.46
CA ALA A 696 25.82 50.60 23.84
C ALA A 696 25.51 52.03 24.31
N ALA A 697 24.55 52.71 23.68
CA ALA A 697 24.12 54.06 24.07
C ALA A 697 23.38 54.07 25.42
N ASP A 698 22.50 53.11 25.67
CA ASP A 698 21.76 53.02 26.94
C ASP A 698 22.62 52.53 28.11
N LEU A 699 23.63 51.68 27.85
CA LEU A 699 24.70 51.40 28.82
C LEU A 699 25.52 52.64 29.17
N GLY A 700 25.77 53.53 28.20
CA GLY A 700 26.42 54.82 28.45
C GLY A 700 25.61 55.73 29.39
N LYS A 701 24.27 55.76 29.25
CA LYS A 701 23.39 56.50 30.17
C LYS A 701 23.41 55.92 31.58
N HIS A 702 23.42 54.59 31.73
CA HIS A 702 23.58 53.93 33.04
C HIS A 702 24.91 54.25 33.70
N ASN A 703 26.01 54.18 32.94
CA ASN A 703 27.34 54.48 33.43
C ASN A 703 27.51 55.96 33.86
N GLN A 704 26.74 56.88 33.27
CA GLN A 704 26.67 58.28 33.73
C GLN A 704 25.86 58.44 35.04
N ALA A 705 24.76 57.67 35.20
CA ALA A 705 23.91 57.73 36.38
C ALA A 705 24.53 57.02 37.62
N ALA A 706 25.26 55.93 37.40
CA ALA A 706 25.94 55.15 38.43
C ALA A 706 27.34 54.68 37.94
N PRO A 707 28.36 55.55 38.00
CA PRO A 707 29.69 55.24 37.48
C PRO A 707 30.32 54.04 38.16
N SER A 708 30.72 53.04 37.38
CA SER A 708 31.49 51.89 37.88
C SER A 708 32.42 51.33 36.81
N PRO A 709 33.56 50.70 37.19
CA PRO A 709 34.45 50.04 36.23
C PRO A 709 33.73 49.00 35.35
N ALA A 710 32.79 48.24 35.95
CA ALA A 710 32.00 47.24 35.25
C ALA A 710 31.00 47.85 34.25
N ALA A 711 30.31 48.93 34.60
CA ALA A 711 29.41 49.62 33.66
C ALA A 711 30.17 50.24 32.47
N ASN A 712 31.36 50.79 32.71
CA ASN A 712 32.24 51.31 31.65
C ASN A 712 32.74 50.19 30.71
N GLN A 713 33.15 49.03 31.26
CA GLN A 713 33.54 47.87 30.46
C GLN A 713 32.37 47.32 29.63
N ALA A 714 31.15 47.27 30.18
CA ALA A 714 29.96 46.85 29.46
C ALA A 714 29.68 47.76 28.26
N GLN A 715 29.71 49.07 28.47
CA GLN A 715 29.53 50.08 27.42
C GLN A 715 30.56 49.93 26.29
N GLN A 716 31.85 49.77 26.64
CA GLN A 716 32.92 49.65 25.65
C GLN A 716 32.81 48.35 24.82
N ALA A 717 32.53 47.22 25.47
CA ALA A 717 32.35 45.94 24.81
C ALA A 717 31.11 45.92 23.88
N ALA A 718 30.00 46.54 24.31
CA ALA A 718 28.81 46.69 23.48
C ALA A 718 29.04 47.59 22.26
N ALA A 719 29.83 48.67 22.40
CA ALA A 719 30.22 49.54 21.30
C ALA A 719 31.17 48.84 20.32
N GLN A 720 32.11 48.03 20.83
CA GLN A 720 33.02 47.23 20.00
C GLN A 720 32.26 46.18 19.18
N ALA A 721 31.28 45.49 19.79
CA ALA A 721 30.40 44.57 19.07
C ALA A 721 29.64 45.27 17.92
N ALA A 722 29.15 46.49 18.13
CA ALA A 722 28.47 47.28 17.10
C ALA A 722 29.40 47.64 15.92
N GLN A 723 30.68 47.91 16.20
CA GLN A 723 31.69 48.17 15.17
C GLN A 723 32.05 46.91 14.38
N GLN A 724 32.20 45.77 15.07
CA GLN A 724 32.52 44.49 14.43
C GLN A 724 31.37 43.98 13.55
N LEU A 725 30.12 44.09 14.00
CA LEU A 725 28.95 43.88 13.13
C LEU A 725 29.00 44.80 11.90
N ALA A 726 29.26 46.10 12.09
CA ALA A 726 29.35 47.04 10.96
C ALA A 726 30.54 46.80 10.01
N GLN A 727 31.47 45.91 10.38
CA GLN A 727 32.61 45.47 9.57
C GLN A 727 32.44 44.03 9.05
N SER A 728 31.26 43.43 9.23
CA SER A 728 30.95 42.02 8.92
C SER A 728 31.77 40.98 9.71
N ASP A 729 32.46 41.39 10.77
CA ASP A 729 33.14 40.51 11.73
C ASP A 729 32.13 39.94 12.73
N ILE A 730 31.26 39.03 12.27
CA ILE A 730 30.20 38.44 13.09
C ILE A 730 30.78 37.64 14.26
N GLN A 731 31.89 36.93 14.06
CA GLN A 731 32.53 36.11 15.10
C GLN A 731 33.17 36.97 16.20
N GLY A 732 33.90 38.02 15.82
CA GLY A 732 34.44 38.97 16.79
C GLY A 732 33.35 39.76 17.49
N ALA A 733 32.25 40.11 16.80
CA ALA A 733 31.09 40.75 17.39
C ALA A 733 30.46 39.87 18.50
N ILE A 734 30.20 38.58 18.23
CA ILE A 734 29.66 37.63 19.23
C ILE A 734 30.56 37.58 20.47
N ALA A 735 31.88 37.55 20.30
CA ALA A 735 32.83 37.56 21.41
C ALA A 735 32.79 38.87 22.22
N SER A 736 32.57 40.02 21.57
CA SER A 736 32.43 41.33 22.24
C SER A 736 31.07 41.49 22.94
N MET A 737 29.98 40.97 22.37
CA MET A 737 28.66 40.90 23.04
C MET A 737 28.73 40.10 24.33
N GLN A 738 29.42 38.95 24.31
CA GLN A 738 29.59 38.11 25.49
C GLN A 738 30.46 38.77 26.58
N LYS A 739 31.44 39.61 26.20
CA LYS A 739 32.16 40.47 27.16
C LYS A 739 31.23 41.53 27.78
N ALA A 740 30.33 42.12 26.99
CA ALA A 740 29.36 43.10 27.49
C ALA A 740 28.39 42.47 28.50
N GLU A 741 27.85 41.28 28.23
CA GLU A 741 27.00 40.52 29.17
C GLU A 741 27.67 40.26 30.52
N ASN A 742 28.95 39.83 30.49
CA ASN A 742 29.73 39.53 31.69
C ASN A 742 29.97 40.79 32.53
N ALA A 743 30.32 41.91 31.89
CA ALA A 743 30.50 43.20 32.57
C ALA A 743 29.17 43.75 33.12
N MET A 744 28.04 43.55 32.41
CA MET A 744 26.72 43.92 32.91
C MET A 744 26.33 43.15 34.18
N ALA A 745 26.62 41.85 34.23
CA ALA A 745 26.36 41.03 35.42
C ALA A 745 27.14 41.51 36.65
N GLN A 746 28.41 41.93 36.46
CA GLN A 746 29.25 42.48 37.53
C GLN A 746 28.72 43.84 38.03
N ALA A 747 28.30 44.73 37.12
CA ALA A 747 27.72 46.02 37.48
C ALA A 747 26.40 45.86 38.27
N GLN A 748 25.58 44.87 37.90
CA GLN A 748 24.34 44.55 38.62
C GLN A 748 24.60 44.07 40.05
N GLN A 749 25.63 43.22 40.27
CA GLN A 749 26.00 42.76 41.61
C GLN A 749 26.56 43.89 42.49
N ALA A 750 27.38 44.78 41.93
CA ALA A 750 27.91 45.94 42.65
C ALA A 750 26.78 46.89 43.13
N GLY A 751 25.76 47.13 42.30
CA GLY A 751 24.59 47.92 42.67
C GLY A 751 23.77 47.34 43.82
N GLN A 752 23.62 46.01 43.86
CA GLN A 752 22.90 45.31 44.93
C GLN A 752 23.65 45.38 46.28
N GLN A 753 24.98 45.26 46.26
CA GLN A 753 25.80 45.43 47.46
C GLN A 753 25.75 46.86 48.02
N ALA A 754 25.75 47.88 47.14
CA ALA A 754 25.61 49.28 47.54
C ALA A 754 24.25 49.56 48.21
N GLN A 755 23.15 48.96 47.72
CA GLN A 755 21.83 49.08 48.36
C GLN A 755 21.78 48.44 49.75
N GLN A 756 22.41 47.27 49.95
CA GLN A 756 22.49 46.63 51.26
C GLN A 756 23.32 47.45 52.28
N ALA A 757 24.45 48.02 51.84
CA ALA A 757 25.24 48.94 52.67
C ALA A 757 24.44 50.21 53.07
N GLY A 758 23.64 50.76 52.15
CA GLY A 758 22.76 51.90 52.43
C GLY A 758 21.68 51.61 53.49
N GLN A 759 21.09 50.41 53.47
CA GLN A 759 20.10 49.97 54.47
C GLN A 759 20.74 49.77 55.85
N GLN A 760 21.95 49.21 55.93
CA GLN A 760 22.71 49.10 57.17
C GLN A 760 23.10 50.49 57.73
N ALA A 761 23.49 51.43 56.88
CA ALA A 761 23.77 52.81 57.29
C ALA A 761 22.53 53.54 57.85
N GLN A 762 21.34 53.30 57.29
CA GLN A 762 20.09 53.85 57.85
C GLN A 762 19.74 53.27 59.22
N GLN A 763 19.97 51.96 59.45
CA GLN A 763 19.79 51.34 60.78
C GLN A 763 20.80 51.89 61.80
N ALA A 764 22.07 52.07 61.42
CA ALA A 764 23.08 52.71 62.27
C ALA A 764 22.71 54.17 62.62
N GLY A 765 22.14 54.92 61.67
CA GLY A 765 21.65 56.29 61.90
C GLY A 765 20.50 56.37 62.91
N GLN A 766 19.58 55.40 62.91
CA GLN A 766 18.50 55.31 63.90
C GLN A 766 19.01 54.95 65.30
N GLN A 767 20.05 54.11 65.40
CA GLN A 767 20.72 53.83 66.68
C GLN A 767 21.51 55.04 67.21
N ALA A 768 22.15 55.82 66.32
CA ALA A 768 22.82 57.07 66.71
C ALA A 768 21.84 58.13 67.26
N GLN A 769 20.62 58.20 66.74
CA GLN A 769 19.58 59.10 67.28
C GLN A 769 19.10 58.73 68.69
N GLN A 770 19.20 57.46 69.10
CA GLN A 770 18.92 57.04 70.49
C GLN A 770 20.05 57.38 71.47
N ALA A 771 21.30 57.48 70.99
CA ALA A 771 22.45 57.89 71.79
C ALA A 771 22.58 59.42 71.98
N GLY A 772 21.84 60.22 71.20
CA GLY A 772 21.96 61.69 71.17
C GLY A 772 21.21 62.46 72.26
N GLN A 773 20.43 61.81 73.14
CA GLN A 773 19.64 62.49 74.19
C GLN A 773 20.43 62.74 75.50
N GLN A 774 21.70 63.16 75.40
CA GLN A 774 22.45 63.77 76.50
C GLN A 774 23.67 64.55 75.98
N GLY A 775 23.41 65.70 75.35
CA GLY A 775 24.44 66.54 74.74
C GLY A 775 23.86 67.82 74.13
N GLN A 776 23.50 68.79 74.97
CA GLN A 776 22.97 70.07 74.51
C GLN A 776 24.06 70.93 73.85
N GLN A 777 23.66 71.68 72.80
CA GLN A 777 24.36 72.83 72.21
C GLN A 777 25.77 72.60 71.63
N ALA A 778 25.81 72.07 70.39
CA ALA A 778 26.76 72.53 69.37
C ALA A 778 26.19 72.29 67.96
N GLY A 779 26.52 73.16 66.98
CA GLY A 779 26.38 72.82 65.55
C GLY A 779 25.08 73.23 64.84
N GLN A 780 24.81 74.53 64.76
CA GLN A 780 23.95 75.09 63.69
C GLN A 780 24.63 74.90 62.32
N GLN A 781 24.55 73.70 61.72
CA GLN A 781 24.93 73.46 60.31
C GLN A 781 24.33 72.19 59.67
N GLY A 782 23.50 71.41 60.38
CA GLY A 782 22.93 70.16 59.86
C GLY A 782 21.63 70.28 59.04
N GLN A 783 20.97 71.45 59.01
CA GLN A 783 19.59 71.57 58.50
C GLN A 783 19.45 71.78 56.98
N GLN A 784 20.54 71.85 56.21
CA GLN A 784 20.48 71.94 54.73
C GLN A 784 20.68 70.62 53.99
N ALA A 785 21.11 69.54 54.66
CA ALA A 785 21.29 68.23 54.02
C ALA A 785 19.99 67.39 53.93
N GLY A 786 18.96 67.72 54.73
CA GLY A 786 17.76 66.89 54.88
C GLY A 786 16.72 67.00 53.75
N GLN A 787 16.72 68.08 52.96
CA GLN A 787 15.65 68.35 51.98
C GLN A 787 16.01 68.03 50.52
N GLN A 788 17.30 67.82 50.18
CA GLN A 788 17.67 67.33 48.84
C GLN A 788 17.52 65.80 48.69
N GLY A 789 17.40 65.06 49.80
CA GLY A 789 17.22 63.60 49.78
C GLY A 789 15.82 63.11 49.35
N GLN A 790 14.81 63.99 49.28
CA GLN A 790 13.42 63.59 49.00
C GLN A 790 12.95 63.88 47.56
N GLN A 791 13.75 64.53 46.71
CA GLN A 791 13.39 64.80 45.31
C GLN A 791 14.07 63.89 44.26
N ALA A 792 14.97 62.99 44.66
CA ALA A 792 15.59 62.01 43.76
C ALA A 792 14.77 60.71 43.56
N GLY A 793 13.65 60.54 44.28
CA GLY A 793 12.89 59.28 44.32
C GLY A 793 11.71 59.15 43.36
N GLN A 794 11.29 60.21 42.64
CA GLN A 794 10.04 60.21 41.86
C GLN A 794 10.13 60.85 40.46
N GLN A 795 11.33 61.10 39.92
CA GLN A 795 11.51 61.43 38.50
C GLN A 795 12.55 60.47 37.90
N GLY A 796 12.07 59.57 37.04
CA GLY A 796 12.86 58.45 36.50
C GLY A 796 12.05 57.35 35.81
N GLN A 797 10.71 57.34 35.95
CA GLN A 797 9.84 56.55 35.08
C GLN A 797 9.60 57.29 33.75
N GLN A 798 10.49 57.07 32.77
CA GLN A 798 10.27 57.02 31.31
C GLN A 798 11.60 57.27 30.59
N GLY A 799 12.15 56.25 29.92
CA GLY A 799 13.17 56.45 28.87
C GLY A 799 14.36 55.48 28.83
N THR A 800 14.83 54.95 29.96
CA THR A 800 16.03 54.09 30.01
C THR A 800 15.70 52.67 30.48
N PRO A 801 16.03 51.61 29.72
CA PRO A 801 15.85 50.22 30.16
C PRO A 801 16.72 49.93 31.40
N SER A 802 16.26 49.10 32.33
CA SER A 802 17.06 48.69 33.49
C SER A 802 18.26 47.82 33.09
N MET A 803 19.26 47.71 33.96
CA MET A 803 20.48 46.91 33.68
C MET A 803 20.17 45.43 33.39
N ALA A 804 19.12 44.88 34.00
CA ALA A 804 18.63 43.53 33.71
C ALA A 804 17.97 43.44 32.31
N GLN A 805 17.25 44.48 31.88
CA GLN A 805 16.66 44.55 30.54
C GLN A 805 17.73 44.73 29.45
N LEU A 806 18.75 45.55 29.69
CA LEU A 806 19.89 45.69 28.77
C LEU A 806 20.69 44.38 28.62
N LYS A 807 20.85 43.63 29.71
CA LYS A 807 21.48 42.30 29.66
C LYS A 807 20.66 41.32 28.81
N GLN A 808 19.33 41.31 28.94
CA GLN A 808 18.47 40.46 28.10
C GLN A 808 18.57 40.86 26.62
N GLN A 809 18.41 42.15 26.32
CA GLN A 809 18.53 42.66 24.94
C GLN A 809 19.89 42.33 24.32
N GLN A 810 20.97 42.36 25.11
CA GLN A 810 22.31 41.96 24.65
C GLN A 810 22.42 40.47 24.32
N GLN A 811 21.77 39.61 25.11
CA GLN A 811 21.71 38.18 24.85
C GLN A 811 20.90 37.87 23.58
N ASP A 812 19.74 38.50 23.41
CA ASP A 812 18.86 38.34 22.25
C ASP A 812 19.61 38.71 20.93
N VAL A 813 20.35 39.83 20.94
CA VAL A 813 21.19 40.26 19.81
C VAL A 813 22.35 39.29 19.53
N ARG A 814 22.94 38.68 20.57
CA ARG A 814 23.99 37.67 20.40
C ARG A 814 23.46 36.38 19.79
N GLU A 815 22.30 35.90 20.25
CA GLU A 815 21.67 34.70 19.71
C GLU A 815 21.25 34.90 18.24
N ALA A 816 20.77 36.09 17.88
CA ALA A 816 20.51 36.46 16.49
C ALA A 816 21.79 36.60 15.64
N ALA A 817 22.89 37.11 16.19
CA ALA A 817 24.18 37.12 15.50
C ALA A 817 24.75 35.70 15.30
N GLN A 818 24.52 34.79 16.25
CA GLN A 818 24.89 33.36 16.13
C GLN A 818 24.05 32.63 15.07
N SER A 819 22.74 32.91 14.99
CA SER A 819 21.90 32.32 13.94
C SER A 819 22.30 32.81 12.54
N LEU A 820 22.67 34.09 12.40
CA LEU A 820 23.21 34.66 11.17
C LEU A 820 24.56 34.04 10.77
N ALA A 821 25.47 33.83 11.73
CA ALA A 821 26.75 33.16 11.48
C ALA A 821 26.56 31.73 10.92
N ASN A 822 25.57 30.99 11.45
CA ASN A 822 25.24 29.65 10.98
C ASN A 822 24.58 29.68 9.58
N ALA A 823 23.73 30.67 9.30
CA ALA A 823 23.11 30.83 7.98
C ALA A 823 24.16 31.12 6.88
N THR A 824 25.23 31.84 7.19
CA THR A 824 26.33 32.14 6.25
C THR A 824 27.26 30.96 5.91
N GLN A 825 27.10 29.78 6.54
CA GLN A 825 27.92 28.59 6.24
C GLN A 825 27.34 27.67 5.13
N ALA A 826 26.10 27.88 4.68
CA ALA A 826 25.50 27.12 3.59
C ALA A 826 25.50 27.95 2.29
N SER A 827 25.90 27.34 1.17
CA SER A 827 25.97 28.01 -0.13
C SER A 827 24.63 27.97 -0.89
N PRO A 828 23.96 29.11 -1.16
CA PRO A 828 22.67 29.13 -1.87
C PRO A 828 22.71 28.49 -3.26
N ALA A 829 23.86 28.58 -3.94
CA ALA A 829 24.09 27.95 -5.24
C ALA A 829 23.91 26.43 -5.22
N GLY A 830 24.24 25.74 -4.11
CA GLY A 830 24.06 24.29 -4.00
C GLY A 830 22.59 23.87 -3.94
N ALA A 831 21.76 24.62 -3.18
CA ALA A 831 20.32 24.38 -3.11
C ALA A 831 19.62 24.71 -4.45
N LEU A 832 20.03 25.79 -5.13
CA LEU A 832 19.54 26.09 -6.49
C LEU A 832 19.94 25.01 -7.50
N GLN A 833 21.13 24.44 -7.39
CA GLN A 833 21.57 23.35 -8.27
C GLN A 833 20.76 22.05 -8.04
N GLN A 834 20.45 21.70 -6.79
CA GLN A 834 19.57 20.57 -6.45
C GLN A 834 18.12 20.80 -6.90
N ALA A 835 17.62 22.04 -6.89
CA ALA A 835 16.32 22.38 -7.47
C ALA A 835 16.28 22.15 -8.99
N MET A 836 17.35 22.52 -9.71
CA MET A 836 17.47 22.30 -11.15
C MET A 836 17.52 20.80 -11.51
N GLU A 837 18.25 19.99 -10.74
CA GLU A 837 18.33 18.54 -10.92
C GLU A 837 16.96 17.87 -10.69
N SER A 838 16.20 18.33 -9.68
CA SER A 838 14.83 17.89 -9.43
C SER A 838 13.90 18.26 -10.60
N LEU A 839 14.02 19.47 -11.14
CA LEU A 839 13.25 19.95 -12.30
C LEU A 839 13.53 19.18 -13.60
N GLN A 840 14.79 18.79 -13.85
CA GLN A 840 15.15 17.99 -15.02
C GLN A 840 14.49 16.62 -14.98
N ASN A 841 14.48 15.96 -13.82
CA ASN A 841 13.75 14.72 -13.59
C ASN A 841 12.23 14.91 -13.74
N ALA A 842 11.67 16.01 -13.22
CA ALA A 842 10.25 16.33 -13.39
C ALA A 842 9.85 16.50 -14.87
N SER A 843 10.68 17.19 -15.65
CA SER A 843 10.43 17.42 -17.08
C SER A 843 10.51 16.15 -17.90
N GLY A 844 11.43 15.22 -17.60
CA GLY A 844 11.49 13.90 -18.25
C GLY A 844 10.21 13.11 -18.00
N ASN A 845 9.84 12.94 -16.73
CA ASN A 845 8.60 12.25 -16.35
C ASN A 845 7.33 12.90 -16.96
N ALA A 846 7.33 14.23 -17.11
CA ALA A 846 6.25 14.95 -17.77
C ALA A 846 6.24 14.78 -19.30
N THR A 847 7.40 14.76 -19.98
CA THR A 847 7.46 14.45 -21.42
C THR A 847 7.02 13.02 -21.71
N ASP A 848 7.33 12.07 -20.84
CA ASP A 848 6.96 10.66 -21.03
C ASP A 848 5.45 10.43 -20.87
N ALA A 849 4.80 11.22 -20.01
CA ALA A 849 3.34 11.28 -19.92
C ALA A 849 2.67 12.05 -21.08
N ALA A 850 3.44 12.73 -21.95
CA ALA A 850 2.90 13.58 -23.03
C ALA A 850 2.54 12.81 -24.31
N ALA A 851 2.79 11.50 -24.38
CA ALA A 851 2.56 10.67 -25.56
C ALA A 851 1.07 10.42 -25.90
N THR A 852 0.13 11.08 -25.21
CA THR A 852 -1.33 10.99 -25.43
C THR A 852 -1.91 12.39 -25.66
N PRO A 853 -2.85 12.60 -26.62
CA PRO A 853 -3.43 13.92 -26.87
C PRO A 853 -4.24 14.43 -25.67
N GLY A 854 -3.87 15.59 -25.12
CA GLY A 854 -4.68 16.24 -24.08
C GLY A 854 -3.91 17.04 -23.01
N MET A 855 -2.58 16.94 -22.94
CA MET A 855 -1.81 17.70 -21.95
C MET A 855 -1.78 19.21 -22.27
N PRO A 856 -1.84 20.12 -21.27
CA PRO A 856 -1.73 21.55 -21.51
C PRO A 856 -0.28 21.92 -21.84
N ALA A 857 -0.04 22.53 -23.01
CA ALA A 857 1.28 23.03 -23.41
C ALA A 857 1.91 23.99 -22.36
N GLY A 858 1.08 24.64 -21.54
CA GLY A 858 1.51 25.46 -20.41
C GLY A 858 2.35 24.71 -19.36
N ALA A 859 2.16 23.41 -19.14
CA ALA A 859 2.96 22.64 -18.18
C ALA A 859 4.43 22.54 -18.61
N GLN A 860 4.67 22.16 -19.88
CA GLN A 860 6.02 22.12 -20.46
C GLN A 860 6.64 23.52 -20.56
N THR A 861 5.88 24.53 -20.98
CA THR A 861 6.39 25.91 -21.05
C THR A 861 6.80 26.42 -19.66
N ALA A 862 5.99 26.18 -18.63
CA ALA A 862 6.30 26.57 -17.25
C ALA A 862 7.52 25.82 -16.69
N LEU A 863 7.65 24.52 -16.93
CA LEU A 863 8.83 23.73 -16.54
C LEU A 863 10.11 24.25 -17.21
N GLN A 864 10.06 24.53 -18.52
CA GLN A 864 11.22 25.01 -19.26
C GLN A 864 11.62 26.44 -18.86
N GLN A 865 10.65 27.30 -18.54
CA GLN A 865 10.90 28.62 -17.99
C GLN A 865 11.51 28.53 -16.57
N ALA A 866 10.97 27.66 -15.71
CA ALA A 866 11.53 27.42 -14.37
C ALA A 866 12.99 26.97 -14.41
N MET A 867 13.36 26.09 -15.36
CA MET A 867 14.76 25.70 -15.58
C MET A 867 15.65 26.86 -16.00
N SER A 868 15.18 27.72 -16.91
CA SER A 868 15.96 28.87 -17.39
C SER A 868 16.22 29.87 -16.27
N ASP A 869 15.19 30.18 -15.47
CA ASP A 869 15.27 31.11 -14.36
C ASP A 869 16.16 30.55 -13.23
N LEU A 870 16.10 29.24 -12.96
CA LEU A 870 17.02 28.57 -12.02
C LEU A 870 18.47 28.55 -12.50
N ALA A 871 18.72 28.42 -13.80
CA ALA A 871 20.06 28.50 -14.36
C ALA A 871 20.65 29.90 -14.21
N GLN A 872 19.84 30.94 -14.44
CA GLN A 872 20.24 32.32 -14.18
C GLN A 872 20.49 32.57 -12.69
N ALA A 873 19.60 32.09 -11.81
CA ALA A 873 19.75 32.22 -10.35
C ALA A 873 21.04 31.56 -9.85
N THR A 874 21.33 30.33 -10.31
CA THR A 874 22.53 29.58 -9.93
C THR A 874 23.80 30.26 -10.41
N GLY A 875 23.81 30.78 -11.65
CA GLY A 875 24.93 31.52 -12.21
C GLY A 875 25.19 32.84 -11.48
N GLN A 876 24.13 33.59 -11.15
CA GLN A 876 24.23 34.85 -10.41
C GLN A 876 24.64 34.64 -8.95
N ALA A 877 24.16 33.58 -8.29
CA ALA A 877 24.58 33.20 -6.95
C ALA A 877 26.07 32.84 -6.92
N SER A 878 26.53 32.09 -7.91
CA SER A 878 27.95 31.71 -8.08
C SER A 878 28.83 32.93 -8.40
N GLY A 879 28.29 33.91 -9.13
CA GLY A 879 28.95 35.19 -9.46
C GLY A 879 28.84 36.27 -8.37
N GLN A 880 28.46 35.92 -7.13
CA GLN A 880 28.27 36.84 -6.00
C GLN A 880 27.20 37.94 -6.18
N ASN A 881 26.37 37.88 -7.22
CA ASN A 881 25.26 38.80 -7.43
C ASN A 881 23.99 38.31 -6.70
N ALA A 882 23.99 38.42 -5.37
CA ALA A 882 22.91 37.92 -4.52
C ALA A 882 21.53 38.53 -4.86
N ALA A 883 21.47 39.82 -5.21
CA ALA A 883 20.22 40.49 -5.57
C ALA A 883 19.63 39.95 -6.88
N GLY A 884 20.46 39.76 -7.91
CA GLY A 884 20.04 39.09 -9.14
C GLY A 884 19.60 37.65 -8.86
N ALA A 885 20.42 36.88 -8.14
CA ALA A 885 20.15 35.49 -7.82
C ALA A 885 18.81 35.29 -7.10
N GLN A 886 18.49 36.17 -6.15
CA GLN A 886 17.21 36.18 -5.45
C GLN A 886 16.04 36.48 -6.40
N GLN A 887 16.20 37.46 -7.31
CA GLN A 887 15.16 37.81 -8.29
C GLN A 887 14.90 36.66 -9.29
N SER A 888 15.95 36.03 -9.82
CA SER A 888 15.82 34.88 -10.72
C SER A 888 15.28 33.63 -10.00
N ALA A 889 15.63 33.41 -8.73
CA ALA A 889 15.06 32.32 -7.93
C ALA A 889 13.56 32.54 -7.62
N GLN A 890 13.12 33.79 -7.42
CA GLN A 890 11.69 34.12 -7.30
C GLN A 890 10.93 33.90 -8.61
N ALA A 891 11.54 34.19 -9.77
CA ALA A 891 10.95 33.90 -11.08
C ALA A 891 10.79 32.39 -11.29
N ALA A 892 11.83 31.61 -10.97
CA ALA A 892 11.78 30.14 -11.03
C ALA A 892 10.71 29.55 -10.10
N GLN A 893 10.51 30.11 -8.91
CA GLN A 893 9.45 29.71 -7.99
C GLN A 893 8.05 29.93 -8.58
N ALA A 894 7.82 31.06 -9.26
CA ALA A 894 6.53 31.34 -9.91
C ALA A 894 6.25 30.37 -11.07
N ALA A 895 7.27 30.06 -11.90
CA ALA A 895 7.16 29.10 -12.98
C ALA A 895 6.95 27.66 -12.47
N LEU A 896 7.60 27.27 -11.37
CA LEU A 896 7.36 25.99 -10.68
C LEU A 896 5.92 25.84 -10.18
N ALA A 897 5.32 26.90 -9.64
CA ALA A 897 3.92 26.87 -9.19
C ALA A 897 2.94 26.72 -10.36
N GLN A 898 3.23 27.35 -11.50
CA GLN A 898 2.44 27.19 -12.73
C GLN A 898 2.53 25.76 -13.30
N ALA A 899 3.72 25.15 -13.26
CA ALA A 899 3.91 23.75 -13.65
C ALA A 899 3.11 22.78 -12.76
N ALA A 900 3.16 22.96 -11.44
CA ALA A 900 2.40 22.14 -10.48
C ALA A 900 0.89 22.24 -10.71
N ALA A 901 0.36 23.46 -10.91
CA ALA A 901 -1.06 23.67 -11.17
C ALA A 901 -1.51 23.02 -12.49
N ALA A 902 -0.70 23.13 -13.56
CA ALA A 902 -1.00 22.51 -14.84
C ALA A 902 -0.99 20.97 -14.79
N LEU A 903 -0.08 20.37 -14.02
CA LEU A 903 -0.03 18.92 -13.79
C LEU A 903 -1.19 18.43 -12.91
N SER A 904 -1.58 19.16 -11.88
CA SER A 904 -2.74 18.82 -11.04
C SER A 904 -4.05 18.82 -11.84
N MET A 905 -4.23 19.79 -12.76
CA MET A 905 -5.37 19.80 -13.68
C MET A 905 -5.35 18.63 -14.67
N ALA A 906 -4.17 18.18 -15.12
CA ALA A 906 -4.03 17.01 -15.98
C ALA A 906 -4.31 15.69 -15.23
N GLN A 907 -3.85 15.55 -13.99
CA GLN A 907 -4.15 14.41 -13.10
C GLN A 907 -5.66 14.29 -12.81
N ALA A 908 -6.38 15.41 -12.74
CA ALA A 908 -7.83 15.43 -12.56
C ALA A 908 -8.65 15.08 -13.83
N GLY A 909 -8.00 14.67 -14.93
CA GLY A 909 -8.67 14.25 -16.17
C GLY A 909 -9.33 15.37 -16.97
N MET A 910 -9.14 16.64 -16.60
CA MET A 910 -9.78 17.79 -17.25
C MET A 910 -9.02 18.24 -18.52
N GLY A 911 -9.01 17.37 -19.54
CA GLY A 911 -8.39 17.64 -20.84
C GLY A 911 -9.16 18.66 -21.68
N ALA A 912 -8.55 19.84 -21.86
CA ALA A 912 -8.65 20.84 -22.96
C ALA A 912 -10.02 21.30 -23.54
N SER A 913 -11.15 20.68 -23.21
CA SER A 913 -12.43 20.84 -23.92
C SER A 913 -13.29 22.00 -23.41
N GLN A 914 -13.07 22.51 -22.19
CA GLN A 914 -13.86 23.63 -21.63
C GLN A 914 -13.21 25.02 -21.79
N MET A 915 -11.87 25.12 -21.86
CA MET A 915 -11.19 26.41 -22.04
C MET A 915 -11.20 26.97 -23.47
N ALA A 916 -11.60 26.18 -24.47
CA ALA A 916 -11.66 26.62 -25.87
C ALA A 916 -12.88 27.50 -26.21
N SER A 917 -13.84 27.70 -25.28
CA SER A 917 -15.10 28.39 -25.56
C SER A 917 -15.12 29.90 -25.22
N SER A 918 -14.05 30.46 -24.66
CA SER A 918 -14.02 31.87 -24.24
C SER A 918 -12.69 32.59 -24.51
N GLY A 919 -12.54 33.16 -25.70
CA GLY A 919 -11.70 34.35 -25.94
C GLY A 919 -10.43 34.15 -26.78
N GLN A 920 -10.49 34.60 -28.04
CA GLN A 920 -9.29 34.91 -28.85
C GLN A 920 -8.63 36.25 -28.40
N PRO A 921 -7.36 36.51 -28.77
CA PRO A 921 -6.53 37.56 -28.15
C PRO A 921 -6.69 38.95 -28.78
N GLY A 922 -6.49 40.01 -27.97
CA GLY A 922 -6.51 41.39 -28.47
C GLY A 922 -5.97 42.47 -27.51
N GLN A 923 -4.76 42.95 -27.83
CA GLN A 923 -4.21 44.32 -27.64
C GLN A 923 -4.04 44.96 -26.23
N GLN A 924 -2.79 45.41 -26.04
CA GLN A 924 -2.26 46.53 -25.25
C GLN A 924 -3.21 47.44 -24.43
N GLY A 925 -2.83 47.66 -23.16
CA GLY A 925 -3.25 48.82 -22.36
C GLY A 925 -2.38 48.98 -21.11
N GLN A 926 -1.59 50.05 -21.02
CA GLN A 926 -0.90 50.45 -19.78
C GLN A 926 -1.89 51.13 -18.82
N GLY A 927 -1.82 50.84 -17.52
CA GLY A 927 -2.62 51.51 -16.50
C GLY A 927 -2.18 51.20 -15.07
N GLN A 928 -1.97 52.23 -14.25
CA GLN A 928 -1.55 52.14 -12.85
C GLN A 928 -2.69 51.69 -11.89
N PRO A 929 -2.38 51.21 -10.67
CA PRO A 929 -3.37 50.69 -9.74
C PRO A 929 -4.15 51.79 -9.01
N GLY A 930 -5.48 51.67 -9.00
CA GLY A 930 -6.39 52.54 -8.24
C GLY A 930 -7.01 51.83 -7.03
N GLN A 931 -6.86 52.42 -5.84
CA GLN A 931 -7.56 51.98 -4.63
C GLN A 931 -9.04 52.43 -4.66
N SER A 932 -9.94 51.62 -4.09
CA SER A 932 -11.17 52.16 -3.47
C SER A 932 -11.79 51.18 -2.46
N GLN A 933 -11.90 51.62 -1.21
CA GLN A 933 -12.85 51.07 -0.23
C GLN A 933 -14.27 51.60 -0.53
N GLY A 934 -15.32 50.84 -0.22
CA GLY A 934 -16.71 51.29 -0.28
C GLY A 934 -17.66 50.27 0.33
N GLN A 935 -18.48 50.70 1.29
CA GLN A 935 -19.33 49.84 2.15
C GLN A 935 -20.84 50.00 1.78
N PRO A 936 -21.82 49.55 2.60
CA PRO A 936 -22.78 48.48 2.27
C PRO A 936 -24.18 48.95 1.79
N GLY A 937 -25.04 48.00 1.35
CA GLY A 937 -26.45 48.23 0.99
C GLY A 937 -27.42 47.17 1.58
N GLN A 938 -28.68 47.54 1.84
CA GLN A 938 -29.67 46.79 2.63
C GLN A 938 -30.95 46.38 1.85
N GLY A 939 -31.66 45.33 2.33
CA GLY A 939 -33.09 45.03 2.04
C GLY A 939 -33.40 44.33 0.69
N GLN A 940 -34.52 43.63 0.42
CA GLN A 940 -35.70 43.05 1.14
C GLN A 940 -36.36 41.99 0.18
N GLY A 941 -37.20 41.00 0.55
CA GLY A 941 -37.57 40.45 1.87
C GLY A 941 -38.90 39.65 1.88
N GLN A 942 -38.85 38.30 2.10
CA GLN A 942 -39.99 37.36 2.36
C GLN A 942 -41.04 37.10 1.23
N PRO A 943 -41.94 36.07 1.31
CA PRO A 943 -42.19 35.06 2.38
C PRO A 943 -42.28 33.57 1.92
N GLY A 944 -42.50 32.61 2.84
CA GLY A 944 -43.03 31.26 2.47
C GLY A 944 -42.65 30.04 3.35
N GLN A 945 -43.02 30.04 4.64
CA GLN A 945 -42.98 28.84 5.53
C GLN A 945 -44.24 27.95 5.32
N PRO A 946 -44.40 26.73 5.93
CA PRO A 946 -43.85 26.28 7.22
C PRO A 946 -43.30 24.84 7.31
N GLY A 947 -42.44 24.62 8.32
CA GLY A 947 -42.19 23.30 8.91
C GLY A 947 -42.97 23.11 10.22
N GLN A 948 -43.03 21.88 10.72
CA GLN A 948 -43.45 21.57 12.09
C GLN A 948 -42.33 20.87 12.84
N GLY A 949 -42.16 21.25 14.10
CA GLY A 949 -41.39 20.50 15.08
C GLY A 949 -41.90 20.84 16.48
N GLN A 950 -41.85 19.88 17.40
CA GLN A 950 -41.99 20.03 18.85
C GLN A 950 -41.25 18.83 19.50
N GLN A 951 -40.28 19.09 20.39
CA GLN A 951 -40.42 19.01 21.86
C GLN A 951 -40.79 17.60 22.38
N GLY A 952 -40.14 16.98 23.37
CA GLY A 952 -39.11 17.45 24.30
C GLY A 952 -39.61 17.41 25.76
N GLN A 953 -38.94 16.62 26.63
CA GLN A 953 -39.21 16.23 28.06
C GLN A 953 -39.44 14.69 28.17
N GLY A 954 -39.05 13.97 29.24
CA GLY A 954 -38.21 14.32 30.40
C GLY A 954 -38.24 13.26 31.55
N GLN A 955 -37.07 12.96 32.12
CA GLN A 955 -36.80 12.41 33.49
C GLN A 955 -37.29 11.01 33.97
N ALA A 956 -36.50 10.49 34.95
CA ALA A 956 -36.77 9.43 35.95
C ALA A 956 -36.73 7.93 35.52
N GLN A 957 -36.46 6.93 36.39
CA GLN A 957 -35.64 6.83 37.63
C GLN A 957 -35.59 5.36 38.13
N GLY A 958 -34.39 4.79 38.33
CA GLY A 958 -34.08 3.83 39.43
C GLY A 958 -34.51 2.35 39.39
N GLN A 959 -33.75 1.55 40.17
CA GLN A 959 -33.97 0.14 40.60
C GLN A 959 -33.88 -0.97 39.52
N GLY A 960 -33.28 -2.14 39.74
CA GLY A 960 -32.40 -2.61 40.83
C GLY A 960 -32.91 -3.83 41.61
N GLN A 961 -32.47 -5.05 41.23
CA GLN A 961 -32.38 -6.32 42.00
C GLN A 961 -31.74 -7.37 41.06
N GLN A 962 -30.56 -7.96 41.32
CA GLN A 962 -30.22 -9.00 42.31
C GLN A 962 -31.05 -10.30 42.20
N GLY A 963 -30.35 -11.41 41.87
CA GLY A 963 -30.86 -12.78 41.90
C GLY A 963 -29.70 -13.77 41.68
N GLN A 964 -29.12 -14.29 42.76
CA GLN A 964 -28.04 -15.30 42.70
C GLN A 964 -28.61 -16.72 42.49
N GLY A 965 -27.83 -17.60 41.85
CA GLY A 965 -28.16 -19.02 41.75
C GLY A 965 -26.96 -19.88 41.35
N GLN A 966 -26.26 -20.45 42.34
CA GLN A 966 -25.25 -21.49 42.12
C GLN A 966 -25.91 -22.87 42.03
N GLY A 967 -25.33 -23.79 41.24
CA GLY A 967 -25.74 -25.20 41.22
C GLY A 967 -24.76 -26.09 40.44
N GLN A 968 -23.99 -26.92 41.15
CA GLN A 968 -23.06 -27.90 40.56
C GLN A 968 -23.66 -29.32 40.49
N ALA A 969 -23.34 -30.03 39.39
CA ALA A 969 -23.30 -31.51 39.27
C ALA A 969 -24.65 -32.27 39.45
N THR A 970 -24.86 -33.53 39.00
CA THR A 970 -23.91 -34.63 38.74
C THR A 970 -24.51 -35.77 37.87
N GLN A 971 -23.65 -36.46 37.08
CA GLN A 971 -23.60 -37.93 36.82
C GLN A 971 -24.58 -38.70 35.85
N LYS A 972 -23.93 -39.58 35.04
CA LYS A 972 -24.37 -40.89 34.42
C LYS A 972 -25.45 -40.82 33.32
N GLY A 973 -25.45 -41.62 32.22
CA GLY A 973 -24.59 -42.71 31.68
C GLY A 973 -25.40 -43.52 30.61
N ALA A 974 -24.89 -44.45 29.78
CA ALA A 974 -23.55 -44.95 29.43
C ALA A 974 -23.62 -45.87 28.16
N TYR A 975 -22.48 -46.44 27.71
CA TYR A 975 -22.28 -47.47 26.64
C TYR A 975 -22.42 -47.04 25.14
N GLY A 976 -21.57 -47.48 24.19
CA GLY A 976 -20.27 -48.16 24.33
C GLY A 976 -19.67 -48.83 23.06
N GLY A 977 -18.49 -48.36 22.60
CA GLY A 977 -17.44 -49.13 21.89
C GLY A 977 -17.66 -49.58 20.42
N PRO A 978 -16.61 -50.14 19.73
CA PRO A 978 -15.21 -50.33 20.16
C PRO A 978 -14.14 -49.59 19.30
N LYS A 979 -12.92 -49.47 19.84
CA LYS A 979 -11.69 -49.06 19.12
C LYS A 979 -10.83 -50.29 18.78
N GLY A 980 -10.14 -50.27 17.64
CA GLY A 980 -9.01 -51.17 17.35
C GLY A 980 -7.66 -50.45 17.53
N GLN A 981 -6.69 -51.12 18.16
CA GLN A 981 -5.29 -50.68 18.26
C GLN A 981 -4.41 -51.46 17.28
N GLY A 982 -3.30 -50.87 16.83
CA GLY A 982 -2.38 -51.52 15.90
C GLY A 982 -1.02 -50.82 15.82
N THR A 983 -0.18 -51.02 16.83
CA THR A 983 1.23 -50.63 16.81
C THR A 983 2.11 -51.73 16.19
N SER A 984 3.16 -51.30 15.47
CA SER A 984 4.38 -52.06 15.11
C SER A 984 4.37 -52.97 13.86
N GLY A 985 5.34 -52.71 12.97
CA GLY A 985 5.98 -53.73 12.13
C GLY A 985 5.75 -53.63 10.61
N ASN A 986 6.78 -53.22 9.84
CA ASN A 986 7.53 -54.10 8.94
C ASN A 986 8.69 -53.35 8.23
N TRP A 987 9.88 -53.28 8.85
CA TRP A 987 11.13 -52.80 8.23
C TRP A 987 12.18 -53.93 8.26
N ALA A 988 11.96 -54.97 7.47
CA ALA A 988 12.95 -56.01 7.17
C ALA A 988 12.55 -56.75 5.88
N GLY A 989 13.47 -56.82 4.91
CA GLY A 989 13.27 -57.53 3.64
C GLY A 989 14.36 -57.18 2.64
N ALA A 990 15.35 -58.06 2.49
CA ALA A 990 16.45 -57.91 1.54
C ALA A 990 16.30 -58.90 0.36
N GLY A 991 16.77 -58.49 -0.82
CA GLY A 991 16.97 -59.36 -1.98
C GLY A 991 16.24 -58.92 -3.25
N GLY A 992 16.95 -58.89 -4.38
CA GLY A 992 16.35 -58.72 -5.70
C GLY A 992 17.14 -57.89 -6.72
N ASP A 993 18.42 -58.21 -6.94
CA ASP A 993 19.14 -57.69 -8.11
C ASP A 993 18.65 -58.31 -9.43
N GLN A 994 18.81 -57.55 -10.52
CA GLN A 994 18.63 -57.90 -11.95
C GLN A 994 17.21 -57.80 -12.56
N GLY A 995 17.09 -56.92 -13.55
CA GLY A 995 15.88 -56.70 -14.37
C GLY A 995 16.06 -55.61 -15.42
N ALA A 996 16.80 -55.92 -16.50
CA ALA A 996 17.11 -55.13 -17.71
C ALA A 996 16.62 -53.66 -17.83
N ARG A 997 17.57 -52.73 -17.97
CA ARG A 997 17.32 -51.38 -18.51
C ARG A 997 16.75 -51.44 -19.93
N ARG A 998 15.70 -50.66 -20.22
CA ARG A 998 15.41 -50.17 -21.58
C ARG A 998 15.23 -48.66 -21.56
N ASP A 999 15.97 -48.03 -22.45
CA ASP A 999 16.08 -46.59 -22.64
C ASP A 999 15.09 -46.15 -23.73
N VAL A 1000 14.26 -45.14 -23.45
CA VAL A 1000 13.47 -44.43 -24.47
C VAL A 1000 13.44 -42.95 -24.07
N LYS A 1001 14.21 -42.13 -24.80
CA LYS A 1001 14.22 -40.67 -24.65
C LYS A 1001 12.91 -40.07 -25.15
N GLY A 1002 12.24 -39.33 -24.28
CA GLY A 1002 11.12 -38.44 -24.60
C GLY A 1002 10.92 -37.46 -23.45
N THR A 1003 11.03 -36.16 -23.70
CA THR A 1003 11.06 -35.11 -22.67
C THR A 1003 9.68 -34.79 -22.11
N SER A 1004 9.17 -35.64 -21.22
CA SER A 1004 8.06 -35.33 -20.32
C SER A 1004 8.27 -36.00 -18.96
N THR A 1005 8.55 -35.19 -17.93
CA THR A 1005 9.08 -35.65 -16.64
C THR A 1005 8.04 -36.34 -15.73
N PHE A 1006 6.79 -36.48 -16.17
CA PHE A 1006 5.67 -36.95 -15.31
C PHE A 1006 5.03 -38.29 -15.72
N ILE A 1007 5.28 -38.82 -16.93
CA ILE A 1007 4.59 -40.02 -17.41
C ILE A 1007 5.20 -41.33 -16.87
N GLY A 1008 6.48 -41.32 -16.47
CA GLY A 1008 7.24 -42.51 -16.04
C GLY A 1008 7.03 -43.01 -14.59
N LEU A 1009 6.24 -42.32 -13.75
CA LEU A 1009 6.14 -42.66 -12.32
C LEU A 1009 5.14 -43.80 -12.02
N PRO A 1010 5.45 -44.75 -11.11
CA PRO A 1010 4.52 -45.76 -10.63
C PRO A 1010 3.22 -45.15 -10.07
N LYS A 1011 2.09 -45.87 -10.18
CA LYS A 1011 0.77 -45.38 -9.73
C LYS A 1011 0.76 -44.89 -8.27
N ARG A 1012 1.52 -45.54 -7.38
CA ARG A 1012 1.60 -45.15 -5.97
C ARG A 1012 2.26 -43.79 -5.77
N ASP A 1013 3.32 -43.50 -6.52
CA ASP A 1013 4.08 -42.26 -6.38
C ASP A 1013 3.36 -41.11 -7.10
N ARG A 1014 2.63 -41.42 -8.18
CA ARG A 1014 1.70 -40.49 -8.85
C ARG A 1014 0.53 -40.11 -7.93
N ALA A 1015 -0.01 -41.07 -7.18
CA ALA A 1015 -1.03 -40.82 -6.15
C ALA A 1015 -0.48 -40.03 -4.97
N ALA A 1016 0.75 -40.30 -4.51
CA ALA A 1016 1.39 -39.53 -3.44
C ALA A 1016 1.64 -38.06 -3.83
N ILE A 1017 2.01 -37.80 -5.09
CA ILE A 1017 2.18 -36.42 -5.60
C ILE A 1017 0.83 -35.69 -5.69
N LEU A 1018 -0.19 -36.34 -6.25
CA LEU A 1018 -1.56 -35.79 -6.30
C LEU A 1018 -2.15 -35.56 -4.89
N GLN A 1019 -1.82 -36.43 -3.93
CA GLN A 1019 -2.20 -36.25 -2.53
C GLN A 1019 -1.45 -35.06 -1.89
N SER A 1020 -0.15 -34.89 -2.17
CA SER A 1020 0.60 -33.72 -1.69
C SER A 1020 0.16 -32.38 -2.31
N GLN A 1021 -0.50 -32.42 -3.47
CA GLN A 1021 -1.18 -31.26 -4.08
C GLN A 1021 -2.58 -31.00 -3.49
N ALA A 1022 -3.13 -31.94 -2.73
CA ALA A 1022 -4.44 -31.84 -2.07
C ALA A 1022 -4.34 -31.61 -0.54
N GLU A 1023 -3.15 -31.75 0.05
CA GLU A 1023 -2.90 -31.46 1.46
C GLU A 1023 -2.64 -29.96 1.66
N LYS A 1024 -3.44 -29.32 2.53
CA LYS A 1024 -3.27 -27.89 2.89
C LYS A 1024 -1.85 -27.62 3.40
N TYR A 1025 -1.31 -26.46 3.04
CA TYR A 1025 -0.08 -25.91 3.62
C TYR A 1025 -0.13 -25.94 5.17
N PRO A 1026 0.99 -26.26 5.85
CA PRO A 1026 1.03 -26.26 7.30
C PRO A 1026 0.76 -24.85 7.85
N SER A 1027 -0.30 -24.70 8.64
CA SER A 1027 -0.58 -23.49 9.40
C SER A 1027 0.44 -23.20 10.51
N GLU A 1028 1.51 -24.00 10.62
CA GLU A 1028 2.57 -23.91 11.65
C GLU A 1028 3.41 -22.63 11.55
N TYR A 1029 3.47 -21.97 10.39
CA TYR A 1029 4.28 -20.75 10.20
C TYR A 1029 3.63 -19.49 10.80
N GLY A 1030 2.29 -19.41 10.81
CA GLY A 1030 1.55 -18.29 11.44
C GLY A 1030 1.86 -18.15 12.93
N PRO A 1031 1.70 -19.21 13.75
CA PRO A 1031 2.07 -19.22 15.16
C PRO A 1031 3.55 -18.91 15.42
N LEU A 1032 4.47 -19.26 14.51
CA LEU A 1032 5.89 -18.93 14.65
C LEU A 1032 6.16 -17.43 14.50
N VAL A 1033 5.52 -16.77 13.52
CA VAL A 1033 5.59 -15.31 13.35
C VAL A 1033 4.84 -14.60 14.48
N GLU A 1034 3.67 -15.11 14.87
CA GLU A 1034 2.87 -14.53 15.94
C GLU A 1034 3.58 -14.61 17.31
N GLN A 1035 4.21 -15.75 17.63
CA GLN A 1035 5.02 -15.90 18.85
C GLN A 1035 6.22 -14.94 18.84
N TYR A 1036 6.88 -14.76 17.69
CA TYR A 1036 7.99 -13.81 17.53
C TYR A 1036 7.56 -12.35 17.77
N MET A 1037 6.48 -11.89 17.14
CA MET A 1037 6.00 -10.51 17.30
C MET A 1037 5.34 -10.28 18.67
N LYS A 1038 4.72 -11.30 19.28
CA LYS A 1038 4.20 -11.24 20.65
C LYS A 1038 5.31 -11.09 21.68
N ASN A 1039 6.40 -11.86 21.56
CA ASN A 1039 7.57 -11.70 22.43
C ASN A 1039 8.15 -10.28 22.35
N LEU A 1040 8.27 -9.72 21.13
CA LEU A 1040 8.70 -8.33 20.91
C LEU A 1040 7.75 -7.29 21.54
N ALA A 1041 6.44 -7.57 21.55
CA ALA A 1041 5.43 -6.68 22.11
C ALA A 1041 5.40 -6.71 23.65
N ASP A 1042 5.53 -7.89 24.25
CA ASP A 1042 5.41 -8.12 25.71
C ASP A 1042 6.63 -7.58 26.48
N GLU A 1043 7.84 -7.57 25.90
CA GLU A 1043 9.05 -6.99 26.54
C GLU A 1043 8.91 -5.49 26.86
N SER A 1044 8.06 -4.76 26.14
CA SER A 1044 7.79 -3.34 26.42
C SER A 1044 6.65 -3.10 27.43
N ALA A 1045 5.89 -4.13 27.80
CA ALA A 1045 4.86 -4.03 28.85
C ALA A 1045 5.48 -4.12 30.26
N ASN A 1046 6.47 -4.99 30.45
CA ASN A 1046 7.20 -5.13 31.72
C ASN A 1046 8.09 -3.92 32.07
N GLY A 1047 8.35 -3.02 31.12
CA GLY A 1047 9.05 -1.74 31.34
C GLY A 1047 8.21 -0.62 31.94
N ARG A 1048 6.96 -0.87 32.38
CA ARG A 1048 6.07 0.14 32.99
C ARG A 1048 5.89 0.03 34.51
N ASN A 1049 6.45 -1.01 35.15
CA ASN A 1049 6.26 -1.30 36.58
C ASN A 1049 7.57 -1.39 37.38
N ASN A 1050 8.67 -0.80 36.90
CA ASN A 1050 9.92 -0.55 37.63
C ASN A 1050 10.54 0.77 37.17
#